data_AF-A0A3A5QZY5-F1
#
_entry.id   AF-A0A3A5QZY5-F1
#
_cell.length_a   1.000
_cell.length_b   1.000
_cell.length_c   1.000
_cell.angle_alpha   90.00
_cell.angle_beta   90.00
_cell.angle_gamma   90.00
#
_symmetry.space_group_name_H-M   'P 1'
#
loop_
_entity.id
_entity.type
_entity.pdbx_description
1 polymer ?
#
loop_
_entity_poly.entity_id
_entity_poly.type
_entity_poly.pdbx_seq_one_letter_code
_entity_poly.pdbx_strand_id
1 'polypeptide(L)'
;MMKLKWIGSLLILAGVVGCKTPDRPNLVEYVNPNIGTVHSRWFFYTPAAEPFGMAKLGASTNGTYGNNQGWEAIGYEDNHTSIDGFPCLHEFQIGGISLMPVTGEVKTNPGKLEDPDKGFRSRFDKKDETARPGYYSVLLKDYQVKAELTATARVGFQRYTFPETEAAHILLNIGNRQGESGAVRDAYIKQIDGNTIEGYVITEPEYVKKYQAGSSVAMYFYAKLDRIPESVEVFYQDSTLKAGNEIKGAGAIMCLNYKTKKDDVVNVKIGLSYTSIENAKLNLETEAKDLTFNEALQSTTDKWNESLGRILVSGGTDESKIKFYTGLYHALLGRGLASDVNGAYPKNDGTVGQIPLGKEGKPIYNHYNTDAVWGAYWNLTSLWALAYPEYYNGLVNSQLLVYKDAGWLGDGIAASRYVSGVGTNMVSITLAGAYNSGIRDFDVETAYQAALKNELGWEGRIEGAGKMDVKQFVERGYVPYENSVHYGTHPDGSTFSVSHTLEYCFSAYAVAQWAKALGHTDDYNRLMELSRGWEKLFDDSLKLVRPRVPNGEFIDNFNPLESWRGFQEGNAVQYTFFVPQHPYRLIEKVGKEEVNNRLDSIFTEARKSIFGGGKITYAFAGVESPYNHGNQPSLHIPWLFNFSGKPYLTQKWTRLICDEFYGTNGEHGYGYGQDEDQGQLGAWYVMAAMGLFDVQGGSCERPTFQIGSPLFDKIEIKLSPMNATGKTFVIETTGNTPDAYYVQSATLNGKPLEQCWLYRDELYKGGTLKLTMGNQPNEKWGVENPPHCSE
;
A
#
# COMPACT_ATOMS: atom_id res chain seq x y z
N MET A 1 20.51 88.81 21.00
CA MET A 1 19.17 88.20 20.98
C MET A 1 19.32 86.77 20.48
N MET A 2 19.01 85.80 21.37
CA MET A 2 18.42 84.45 21.15
C MET A 2 18.74 83.63 19.88
N LYS A 3 18.91 82.31 19.89
CA LYS A 3 19.23 81.22 20.83
C LYS A 3 19.36 79.98 19.92
N LEU A 4 20.39 79.16 20.12
CA LEU A 4 20.70 77.91 19.39
C LEU A 4 19.55 76.89 19.41
N LYS A 5 19.25 76.27 18.25
CA LYS A 5 18.36 75.11 18.12
C LYS A 5 19.09 73.81 18.49
N TRP A 6 18.51 73.06 19.42
CA TRP A 6 18.93 71.72 19.81
C TRP A 6 18.18 70.65 18.99
N ILE A 7 18.93 69.61 18.62
CA ILE A 7 18.49 68.38 17.95
C ILE A 7 17.84 67.48 19.02
N GLY A 8 16.62 67.01 18.76
CA GLY A 8 15.95 65.98 19.54
C GLY A 8 15.69 64.75 18.68
N SER A 9 16.32 63.63 19.01
CA SER A 9 16.11 62.32 18.39
C SER A 9 14.80 61.71 18.87
N LEU A 10 13.90 61.36 17.94
CA LEU A 10 12.71 60.54 18.21
C LEU A 10 13.06 59.06 18.07
N LEU A 11 12.79 58.27 19.11
CA LEU A 11 12.72 56.81 19.06
C LEU A 11 11.49 56.39 18.24
N ILE A 12 11.69 55.52 17.24
CA ILE A 12 10.62 54.78 16.56
C ILE A 12 10.57 53.39 17.17
N LEU A 13 9.49 53.09 17.90
CA LEU A 13 9.13 51.73 18.31
C LEU A 13 8.54 51.00 17.10
N ALA A 14 9.24 50.00 16.57
CA ALA A 14 8.71 49.09 15.57
C ALA A 14 7.92 47.97 16.29
N GLY A 15 6.60 47.94 16.11
CA GLY A 15 5.74 46.86 16.57
C GLY A 15 5.94 45.62 15.69
N VAL A 16 6.41 44.53 16.30
CA VAL A 16 6.45 43.20 15.69
C VAL A 16 5.02 42.67 15.64
N VAL A 17 4.37 42.78 14.48
CA VAL A 17 3.12 42.04 14.21
C VAL A 17 3.55 40.61 13.86
N GLY A 18 3.39 39.70 14.81
CA GLY A 18 3.55 38.28 14.56
C GLY A 18 2.51 37.82 13.54
N CYS A 19 2.96 37.40 12.36
CA CYS A 19 2.14 36.63 11.44
C CYS A 19 1.69 35.35 12.15
N LYS A 20 0.42 35.28 12.57
CA LYS A 20 -0.23 34.00 12.84
C LYS A 20 -0.26 33.23 11.52
N THR A 21 0.54 32.19 11.39
CA THR A 21 0.32 31.14 10.40
C THR A 21 -1.14 30.69 10.50
N PRO A 22 -1.87 30.53 9.37
CA PRO A 22 -3.23 30.00 9.42
C PRO A 22 -3.23 28.68 10.18
N ASP A 23 -4.20 28.47 11.07
CA ASP A 23 -4.39 27.18 11.75
C ASP A 23 -4.57 26.10 10.67
N ARG A 24 -3.54 25.26 10.48
CA ARG A 24 -3.64 24.10 9.58
C ARG A 24 -4.62 23.11 10.23
N PRO A 25 -5.56 22.52 9.49
CA PRO A 25 -6.44 21.51 10.05
C PRO A 25 -5.61 20.32 10.55
N ASN A 26 -5.91 19.84 11.77
CA ASN A 26 -5.23 18.71 12.38
C ASN A 26 -5.84 17.38 11.88
N LEU A 27 -5.55 17.03 10.63
CA LEU A 27 -6.17 15.91 9.92
C LEU A 27 -5.84 14.54 10.52
N VAL A 28 -4.72 14.42 11.24
CA VAL A 28 -4.36 13.19 11.96
C VAL A 28 -5.39 12.79 13.02
N GLU A 29 -6.26 13.70 13.48
CA GLU A 29 -7.35 13.40 14.42
C GLU A 29 -8.47 12.58 13.78
N TYR A 30 -8.60 12.59 12.46
CA TYR A 30 -9.57 11.77 11.73
C TYR A 30 -9.03 10.38 11.40
N VAL A 31 -7.75 10.12 11.63
CA VAL A 31 -7.16 8.81 11.30
C VAL A 31 -7.22 7.88 12.50
N ASN A 32 -7.74 6.67 12.29
CA ASN A 32 -7.73 5.61 13.28
C ASN A 32 -6.99 4.37 12.74
N PRO A 33 -5.70 4.18 13.09
CA PRO A 33 -4.92 3.03 12.66
C PRO A 33 -5.44 1.66 13.12
N ASN A 34 -6.37 1.60 14.08
CA ASN A 34 -6.96 0.35 14.55
C ASN A 34 -8.14 -0.15 13.69
N ILE A 35 -8.53 0.60 12.65
CA ILE A 35 -9.58 0.15 11.73
C ILE A 35 -9.03 -0.95 10.82
N GLY A 36 -9.68 -2.12 10.79
CA GLY A 36 -9.29 -3.24 9.92
C GLY A 36 -8.12 -4.09 10.44
N THR A 37 -7.75 -3.97 11.70
CA THR A 37 -6.61 -4.71 12.29
C THR A 37 -6.92 -6.16 12.64
N VAL A 38 -8.16 -6.61 12.50
CA VAL A 38 -8.53 -8.02 12.72
C VAL A 38 -8.30 -8.84 11.46
N HIS A 39 -7.61 -9.97 11.62
CA HIS A 39 -7.14 -10.81 10.51
C HIS A 39 -6.22 -10.07 9.53
N SER A 40 -5.45 -9.09 10.02
CA SER A 40 -4.55 -8.29 9.18
C SER A 40 -3.16 -8.92 8.99
N ARG A 41 -2.49 -8.54 7.90
CA ARG A 41 -1.14 -8.98 7.55
C ARG A 41 -0.06 -8.19 8.31
N TRP A 42 1.17 -8.71 8.32
CA TRP A 42 2.31 -8.14 9.05
C TRP A 42 2.57 -6.66 8.76
N PHE A 43 2.46 -6.27 7.50
CA PHE A 43 2.77 -4.92 7.04
C PHE A 43 1.63 -3.91 7.26
N PHE A 44 0.46 -4.34 7.75
CA PHE A 44 -0.71 -3.49 7.91
C PHE A 44 -0.59 -2.52 9.09
N TYR A 45 -0.24 -3.02 10.27
CA TYR A 45 -0.31 -2.24 11.50
C TYR A 45 1.02 -1.57 11.86
N THR A 46 1.25 -0.37 11.34
CA THR A 46 2.49 0.40 11.57
C THR A 46 2.24 1.86 11.99
N PRO A 47 1.46 2.09 13.06
CA PRO A 47 1.02 3.43 13.48
C PRO A 47 2.15 4.43 13.71
N ALA A 48 3.34 3.96 14.12
CA ALA A 48 4.50 4.81 14.38
C ALA A 48 5.46 4.88 13.18
N ALA A 49 4.92 5.08 11.98
CA ALA A 49 5.66 5.36 10.76
C ALA A 49 5.39 6.78 10.25
N GLU A 50 6.30 7.32 9.44
CA GLU A 50 5.98 8.46 8.56
C GLU A 50 5.48 7.97 7.19
N PRO A 51 4.82 8.82 6.37
CA PRO A 51 4.37 8.42 5.03
C PRO A 51 5.51 7.81 4.21
N PHE A 52 5.30 6.60 3.69
CA PHE A 52 6.24 5.82 2.87
C PHE A 52 7.61 5.54 3.53
N GLY A 53 7.72 5.64 4.86
CA GLY A 53 8.97 5.43 5.60
C GLY A 53 9.50 3.99 5.55
N MET A 54 10.80 3.85 5.80
CA MET A 54 11.48 2.56 6.05
C MET A 54 11.27 2.13 7.51
N ALA A 55 11.43 3.06 8.45
CA ALA A 55 11.19 2.81 9.86
C ALA A 55 9.68 2.77 10.11
N LYS A 56 9.17 1.55 10.36
CA LYS A 56 7.76 1.28 10.56
C LYS A 56 7.61 0.57 11.88
N LEU A 57 7.31 1.33 12.93
CA LEU A 57 7.21 0.81 14.28
C LEU A 57 5.74 0.54 14.64
N GLY A 58 5.52 -0.53 15.39
CA GLY A 58 4.21 -0.96 15.86
C GLY A 58 4.36 -1.99 16.97
N ALA A 59 3.26 -2.29 17.66
CA ALA A 59 3.21 -3.44 18.55
C ALA A 59 3.02 -4.72 17.76
N SER A 60 3.60 -5.81 18.26
CA SER A 60 3.34 -7.16 17.80
C SER A 60 2.65 -7.96 18.92
N THR A 61 1.65 -8.74 18.56
CA THR A 61 0.86 -9.61 19.45
C THR A 61 1.15 -11.10 19.20
N ASN A 62 1.45 -11.45 17.94
CA ASN A 62 1.78 -12.81 17.50
C ASN A 62 2.89 -12.85 16.45
N GLY A 63 3.60 -11.76 16.16
CA GLY A 63 4.69 -11.72 15.18
C GLY A 63 5.79 -12.75 15.44
N THR A 64 6.04 -13.12 16.71
CA THR A 64 7.04 -14.14 17.05
C THR A 64 6.69 -15.56 16.61
N TYR A 65 5.43 -15.83 16.23
CA TYR A 65 5.03 -17.15 15.71
C TYR A 65 5.58 -17.40 14.30
N GLY A 66 5.92 -16.32 13.59
CA GLY A 66 6.31 -16.37 12.19
C GLY A 66 5.14 -16.68 11.26
N ASN A 67 5.45 -16.75 9.98
CA ASN A 67 4.49 -16.96 8.91
C ASN A 67 4.95 -18.15 8.07
N ASN A 68 4.25 -19.29 8.12
CA ASN A 68 4.76 -20.57 7.59
C ASN A 68 4.58 -20.68 6.07
N GLN A 69 3.50 -20.13 5.52
CA GLN A 69 3.28 -20.09 4.07
C GLN A 69 3.64 -18.71 3.49
N GLY A 70 3.91 -17.73 4.35
CA GLY A 70 4.20 -16.35 3.99
C GLY A 70 2.94 -15.49 3.79
N TRP A 71 1.75 -16.04 4.06
CA TRP A 71 0.44 -15.44 3.74
C TRP A 71 -0.52 -15.32 4.91
N GLU A 72 -0.17 -15.89 6.05
CA GLU A 72 -1.02 -15.86 7.24
C GLU A 72 -1.15 -14.45 7.83
N ALA A 73 -2.33 -14.14 8.39
CA ALA A 73 -2.56 -12.96 9.22
C ALA A 73 -1.71 -13.04 10.51
N ILE A 74 -0.72 -12.16 10.62
CA ILE A 74 0.31 -12.19 11.65
C ILE A 74 0.82 -10.77 11.94
N GLY A 75 1.30 -10.53 13.15
CA GLY A 75 1.81 -9.24 13.61
C GLY A 75 0.95 -8.70 14.72
N TYR A 76 0.01 -7.83 14.38
CA TYR A 76 -0.89 -7.21 15.33
C TYR A 76 -2.34 -7.60 15.04
N GLU A 77 -3.13 -7.74 16.10
CA GLU A 77 -4.52 -8.16 16.01
C GLU A 77 -5.29 -7.50 17.17
N ASP A 78 -6.43 -6.89 16.84
CA ASP A 78 -7.18 -6.04 17.77
C ASP A 78 -7.77 -6.84 18.92
N ASN A 79 -8.15 -8.10 18.68
CA ASN A 79 -8.77 -8.94 19.70
C ASN A 79 -7.75 -9.67 20.60
N HIS A 80 -6.45 -9.57 20.32
CA HIS A 80 -5.41 -10.11 21.17
C HIS A 80 -5.19 -9.25 22.42
N THR A 81 -4.82 -9.91 23.51
CA THR A 81 -4.71 -9.26 24.84
C THR A 81 -3.29 -9.22 25.39
N SER A 82 -2.28 -9.58 24.58
CA SER A 82 -0.86 -9.50 24.98
C SER A 82 0.05 -9.15 23.81
N ILE A 83 1.13 -8.44 24.12
CA ILE A 83 2.15 -7.94 23.19
C ILE A 83 3.46 -8.73 23.40
N ASP A 84 4.06 -9.20 22.31
CA ASP A 84 5.32 -9.94 22.29
C ASP A 84 6.53 -9.10 21.82
N GLY A 85 6.34 -7.81 21.52
CA GLY A 85 7.42 -6.87 21.29
C GLY A 85 7.05 -5.68 20.42
N PHE A 86 8.05 -4.87 20.11
CA PHE A 86 7.96 -3.67 19.27
C PHE A 86 8.98 -3.73 18.12
N PRO A 87 8.63 -4.39 17.01
CA PRO A 87 9.46 -4.48 15.81
C PRO A 87 9.65 -3.12 15.13
N CYS A 88 10.79 -2.96 14.43
CA CYS A 88 11.15 -1.70 13.75
C CYS A 88 10.91 -1.72 12.24
N LEU A 89 10.69 -2.90 11.66
CA LEU A 89 10.53 -3.11 10.21
C LEU A 89 9.29 -3.96 9.94
N HIS A 90 8.44 -3.46 9.04
CA HIS A 90 7.21 -4.11 8.60
C HIS A 90 7.00 -3.85 7.10
N GLU A 91 7.41 -4.81 6.27
CA GLU A 91 7.00 -4.86 4.85
C GLU A 91 6.64 -6.29 4.48
N PHE A 92 6.03 -6.45 3.31
CA PHE A 92 5.83 -7.77 2.75
C PHE A 92 7.16 -8.52 2.66
N GLN A 93 7.22 -9.69 3.32
CA GLN A 93 8.42 -10.53 3.43
C GLN A 93 9.62 -9.87 4.16
N ILE A 94 9.40 -8.80 4.94
CA ILE A 94 10.44 -8.14 5.74
C ILE A 94 9.92 -7.92 7.16
N GLY A 95 10.64 -8.46 8.13
CA GLY A 95 10.40 -8.21 9.55
C GLY A 95 11.66 -8.51 10.35
N GLY A 96 11.91 -7.74 11.38
CA GLY A 96 13.10 -7.91 12.19
C GLY A 96 13.36 -6.73 13.11
N ILE A 97 14.34 -6.90 13.98
CA ILE A 97 14.77 -5.90 14.97
C ILE A 97 13.61 -5.52 15.89
N SER A 98 13.39 -6.33 16.93
CA SER A 98 12.32 -6.10 17.90
C SER A 98 12.88 -5.79 19.28
N LEU A 99 12.25 -4.84 19.96
CA LEU A 99 12.57 -4.50 21.34
C LEU A 99 11.41 -4.85 22.26
N MET A 100 11.70 -5.31 23.46
CA MET A 100 10.70 -5.54 24.50
C MET A 100 11.23 -5.07 25.86
N PRO A 101 10.65 -4.03 26.47
CA PRO A 101 11.00 -3.62 27.82
C PRO A 101 10.29 -4.51 28.85
N VAL A 102 11.02 -4.98 29.86
CA VAL A 102 10.49 -5.86 30.91
C VAL A 102 11.04 -5.46 32.28
N THR A 103 10.40 -5.95 33.34
CA THR A 103 10.88 -5.80 34.72
C THR A 103 10.85 -7.14 35.46
N GLY A 104 11.72 -7.31 36.44
CA GLY A 104 11.80 -8.53 37.24
C GLY A 104 12.64 -9.62 36.57
N GLU A 105 12.25 -10.89 36.72
CA GLU A 105 12.99 -11.99 36.12
C GLU A 105 12.90 -11.98 34.58
N VAL A 106 14.06 -12.03 33.92
CA VAL A 106 14.13 -12.11 32.44
C VAL A 106 13.74 -13.51 31.98
N LYS A 107 12.58 -13.62 31.33
CA LYS A 107 12.18 -14.83 30.62
C LYS A 107 12.82 -14.85 29.23
N THR A 108 13.26 -16.02 28.77
CA THR A 108 14.08 -16.14 27.55
C THR A 108 13.33 -16.64 26.32
N ASN A 109 11.99 -16.63 26.38
CA ASN A 109 11.09 -16.96 25.28
C ASN A 109 9.89 -15.99 25.30
N PRO A 110 9.24 -15.73 24.16
CA PRO A 110 8.11 -14.81 24.09
C PRO A 110 6.84 -15.33 24.79
N GLY A 111 6.71 -16.64 24.98
CA GLY A 111 5.46 -17.24 25.44
C GLY A 111 4.36 -17.22 24.38
N LYS A 112 3.22 -17.83 24.69
CA LYS A 112 2.06 -17.89 23.80
C LYS A 112 0.96 -16.95 24.27
N LEU A 113 0.09 -16.51 23.36
CA LEU A 113 -1.12 -15.72 23.64
C LEU A 113 -1.95 -16.35 24.75
N GLU A 114 -2.09 -17.67 24.76
CA GLU A 114 -2.91 -18.42 25.71
C GLU A 114 -2.22 -18.62 27.07
N ASP A 115 -0.90 -18.41 27.14
CA ASP A 115 -0.09 -18.64 28.33
C ASP A 115 1.05 -17.60 28.43
N PRO A 116 0.71 -16.31 28.61
CA PRO A 116 1.68 -15.22 28.60
C PRO A 116 2.67 -15.29 29.76
N ASP A 117 2.31 -15.94 30.86
CA ASP A 117 3.16 -16.06 32.04
C ASP A 117 4.38 -16.96 31.82
N LYS A 118 4.43 -17.76 30.75
CA LYS A 118 5.62 -18.56 30.40
C LYS A 118 6.71 -17.80 29.65
N GLY A 119 6.43 -16.60 29.17
CA GLY A 119 7.37 -15.81 28.37
C GLY A 119 7.41 -14.34 28.73
N PHE A 120 8.18 -13.57 27.97
CA PHE A 120 8.38 -12.14 28.20
C PHE A 120 7.26 -11.25 27.64
N ARG A 121 6.22 -11.82 27.02
CA ARG A 121 5.07 -11.03 26.56
C ARG A 121 4.33 -10.39 27.74
N SER A 122 3.70 -9.26 27.49
CA SER A 122 2.88 -8.57 28.51
C SER A 122 1.45 -8.40 28.04
N ARG A 123 0.52 -8.59 28.97
CA ARG A 123 -0.88 -8.20 28.81
C ARG A 123 -1.03 -6.68 28.65
N PHE A 124 -2.08 -6.25 27.96
CA PHE A 124 -2.47 -4.85 27.81
C PHE A 124 -4.00 -4.71 27.71
N ASP A 125 -4.54 -3.51 27.95
CA ASP A 125 -5.93 -3.19 27.64
C ASP A 125 -5.99 -2.14 26.51
N LYS A 126 -7.02 -2.23 25.67
CA LYS A 126 -7.31 -1.22 24.62
C LYS A 126 -7.49 0.20 25.13
N LYS A 127 -7.99 0.37 26.36
CA LYS A 127 -8.15 1.71 26.96
C LYS A 127 -6.81 2.38 27.30
N ASP A 128 -5.76 1.57 27.46
CA ASP A 128 -4.40 2.01 27.79
C ASP A 128 -3.50 2.03 26.55
N GLU A 129 -4.08 1.78 25.37
CA GLU A 129 -3.44 1.82 24.06
C GLU A 129 -3.86 3.08 23.31
N THR A 130 -2.93 3.69 22.58
CA THR A 130 -3.18 4.83 21.71
C THR A 130 -2.40 4.67 20.43
N ALA A 131 -3.09 4.67 19.30
CA ALA A 131 -2.51 4.66 17.97
C ALA A 131 -3.03 5.86 17.17
N ARG A 132 -2.13 6.60 16.53
CA ARG A 132 -2.43 7.69 15.60
C ARG A 132 -1.29 7.81 14.59
N PRO A 133 -1.46 8.48 13.44
CA PRO A 133 -0.38 8.61 12.46
C PRO A 133 0.92 9.15 13.06
N GLY A 134 1.99 8.37 12.97
CA GLY A 134 3.31 8.70 13.50
C GLY A 134 3.52 8.38 14.98
N TYR A 135 2.56 7.78 15.68
CA TYR A 135 2.66 7.51 17.12
C TYR A 135 1.89 6.29 17.59
N TYR A 136 2.56 5.52 18.45
CA TYR A 136 1.94 4.44 19.22
C TYR A 136 2.33 4.56 20.69
N SER A 137 1.41 4.21 21.59
CA SER A 137 1.65 4.11 23.02
C SER A 137 0.84 2.99 23.63
N VAL A 138 1.42 2.26 24.57
CA VAL A 138 0.70 1.25 25.36
C VAL A 138 1.30 1.10 26.76
N LEU A 139 0.46 0.77 27.73
CA LEU A 139 0.91 0.29 29.05
C LEU A 139 1.04 -1.23 29.04
N LEU A 140 2.26 -1.73 29.21
CA LEU A 140 2.55 -3.15 29.41
C LEU A 140 2.23 -3.52 30.86
N LYS A 141 1.07 -4.14 31.10
CA LYS A 141 0.55 -4.35 32.45
C LYS A 141 1.37 -5.30 33.31
N ASP A 142 1.96 -6.34 32.73
CA ASP A 142 2.71 -7.32 33.52
C ASP A 142 4.02 -6.72 34.05
N TYR A 143 4.52 -5.66 33.41
CA TYR A 143 5.76 -4.96 33.78
C TYR A 143 5.56 -3.54 34.31
N GLN A 144 4.35 -3.00 34.21
CA GLN A 144 4.03 -1.60 34.53
C GLN A 144 4.92 -0.60 33.77
N VAL A 145 5.30 -0.94 32.54
CA VAL A 145 6.14 -0.10 31.66
C VAL A 145 5.27 0.54 30.60
N LYS A 146 5.35 1.88 30.45
CA LYS A 146 4.76 2.56 29.31
C LYS A 146 5.73 2.55 28.14
N ALA A 147 5.32 1.99 27.01
CA ALA A 147 6.08 2.03 25.76
C ALA A 147 5.47 3.04 24.80
N GLU A 148 6.30 3.85 24.16
CA GLU A 148 5.90 4.87 23.20
C GLU A 148 6.83 4.83 21.98
N LEU A 149 6.25 4.91 20.78
CA LEU A 149 6.96 4.75 19.51
C LEU A 149 6.67 5.93 18.58
N THR A 150 7.69 6.37 17.84
CA THR A 150 7.58 7.27 16.68
C THR A 150 8.74 6.99 15.71
N ALA A 151 8.75 7.60 14.54
CA ALA A 151 9.82 7.38 13.56
C ALA A 151 10.03 8.60 12.66
N THR A 152 11.26 8.77 12.17
CA THR A 152 11.53 9.48 10.90
C THR A 152 11.54 8.48 9.75
N ALA A 153 11.97 8.88 8.55
CA ALA A 153 12.00 8.03 7.37
C ALA A 153 12.75 6.72 7.61
N ARG A 154 13.91 6.76 8.29
CA ARG A 154 14.80 5.60 8.46
C ARG A 154 15.24 5.38 9.91
N VAL A 155 14.70 6.15 10.86
CA VAL A 155 15.08 6.06 12.27
C VAL A 155 13.83 5.83 13.13
N GLY A 156 13.81 4.69 13.82
CA GLY A 156 12.81 4.40 14.86
C GLY A 156 13.20 5.05 16.18
N PHE A 157 12.20 5.54 16.92
CA PHE A 157 12.34 6.07 18.27
C PHE A 157 11.44 5.26 19.19
N GLN A 158 12.03 4.66 20.23
CA GLN A 158 11.30 3.96 21.27
C GLN A 158 11.60 4.62 22.62
N ARG A 159 10.55 4.92 23.39
CA ARG A 159 10.63 5.52 24.72
C ARG A 159 9.94 4.60 25.72
N TYR A 160 10.67 4.22 26.77
CA TYR A 160 10.16 3.36 27.83
C TYR A 160 10.18 4.11 29.16
N THR A 161 9.01 4.23 29.79
CA THR A 161 8.88 4.79 31.14
C THR A 161 8.70 3.65 32.12
N PHE A 162 9.69 3.45 32.99
CA PHE A 162 9.75 2.32 33.93
C PHE A 162 9.18 2.69 35.30
N PRO A 163 8.67 1.70 36.06
CA PRO A 163 8.38 1.88 37.48
C PRO A 163 9.69 1.91 38.29
N GLU A 164 9.58 2.14 39.60
CA GLU A 164 10.71 1.93 40.50
C GLU A 164 11.02 0.43 40.59
N THR A 165 12.24 0.03 40.22
CA THR A 165 12.71 -1.36 40.29
C THR A 165 14.23 -1.44 40.21
N GLU A 166 14.79 -2.47 40.84
CA GLU A 166 16.22 -2.81 40.72
C GLU A 166 16.51 -3.73 39.51
N ALA A 167 15.47 -4.16 38.79
CA ALA A 167 15.54 -5.10 37.68
C ALA A 167 14.66 -4.60 36.52
N ALA A 168 15.10 -3.55 35.84
CA ALA A 168 14.52 -3.08 34.58
C ALA A 168 15.40 -3.54 33.41
N HIS A 169 14.76 -3.98 32.34
CA HIS A 169 15.46 -4.59 31.20
C HIS A 169 14.88 -4.09 29.88
N ILE A 170 15.74 -4.00 28.86
CA ILE A 170 15.32 -3.89 27.46
C ILE A 170 15.91 -5.08 26.71
N LEU A 171 15.05 -5.92 26.15
CA LEU A 171 15.42 -7.08 25.33
C LEU A 171 15.47 -6.66 23.86
N LEU A 172 16.62 -6.82 23.21
CA LEU A 172 16.79 -6.63 21.76
C LEU A 172 16.75 -8.01 21.10
N ASN A 173 15.58 -8.38 20.59
CA ASN A 173 15.33 -9.63 19.91
C ASN A 173 15.63 -9.48 18.41
N ILE A 174 16.84 -9.89 18.02
CA ILE A 174 17.36 -9.74 16.64
C ILE A 174 17.39 -11.07 15.90
N GLY A 175 17.68 -12.17 16.60
CA GLY A 175 17.91 -13.48 15.99
C GLY A 175 16.66 -14.35 15.78
N ASN A 176 15.45 -13.85 16.00
CA ASN A 176 14.22 -14.64 15.87
C ASN A 176 13.29 -14.08 14.78
N ARG A 177 12.36 -14.92 14.31
CA ARG A 177 11.36 -14.54 13.30
C ARG A 177 10.50 -13.38 13.80
N GLN A 178 10.15 -12.49 12.89
CA GLN A 178 9.21 -11.39 13.12
C GLN A 178 8.25 -11.32 11.94
N GLY A 179 7.03 -11.82 12.15
CA GLY A 179 5.98 -11.88 11.14
C GLY A 179 6.40 -12.60 9.88
N GLU A 180 6.43 -11.87 8.76
CA GLU A 180 6.72 -12.38 7.43
C GLU A 180 8.20 -12.51 7.08
N SER A 181 9.10 -12.24 8.03
CA SER A 181 10.55 -12.29 7.79
C SER A 181 11.08 -13.65 7.32
N GLY A 182 10.35 -14.73 7.60
CA GLY A 182 10.83 -16.11 7.46
C GLY A 182 11.92 -16.46 8.47
N ALA A 183 12.59 -17.59 8.24
CA ALA A 183 13.63 -18.11 9.12
C ALA A 183 14.85 -17.17 9.20
N VAL A 184 15.45 -17.03 10.39
CA VAL A 184 16.71 -16.31 10.54
C VAL A 184 17.86 -17.22 10.13
N ARG A 185 18.61 -16.79 9.10
CA ARG A 185 19.84 -17.45 8.65
C ARG A 185 21.02 -17.10 9.53
N ASP A 186 21.17 -15.82 9.83
CA ASP A 186 22.22 -15.31 10.71
C ASP A 186 21.78 -14.01 11.37
N ALA A 187 22.36 -13.70 12.52
CA ALA A 187 22.14 -12.46 13.23
C ALA A 187 23.40 -12.07 14.00
N TYR A 188 23.57 -10.78 14.24
CA TYR A 188 24.68 -10.25 15.02
C TYR A 188 24.20 -9.03 15.78
N ILE A 189 24.59 -8.92 17.04
CA ILE A 189 24.36 -7.73 17.84
C ILE A 189 25.56 -7.53 18.78
N LYS A 190 26.01 -6.28 18.86
CA LYS A 190 27.12 -5.87 19.73
C LYS A 190 26.89 -4.49 20.32
N GLN A 191 27.12 -4.36 21.62
CA GLN A 191 27.30 -3.06 22.26
C GLN A 191 28.76 -2.64 22.07
N ILE A 192 28.98 -1.60 21.25
CA ILE A 192 30.32 -1.17 20.84
C ILE A 192 30.95 -0.14 21.77
N ASP A 193 30.13 0.57 22.54
CA ASP A 193 30.53 1.48 23.62
C ASP A 193 29.39 1.58 24.65
N GLY A 194 29.50 2.49 25.63
CA GLY A 194 28.55 2.58 26.75
C GLY A 194 27.07 2.61 26.34
N ASN A 195 26.69 3.33 25.28
CA ASN A 195 25.29 3.53 24.90
C ASN A 195 25.00 3.31 23.42
N THR A 196 25.90 2.66 22.70
CA THR A 196 25.76 2.39 21.27
C THR A 196 25.75 0.90 20.99
N ILE A 197 24.79 0.48 20.17
CA ILE A 197 24.60 -0.92 19.76
C ILE A 197 24.51 -0.95 18.24
N GLU A 198 25.14 -1.94 17.62
CA GLU A 198 25.01 -2.18 16.19
C GLU A 198 24.77 -3.66 15.91
N GLY A 199 24.23 -3.95 14.73
CA GLY A 199 23.98 -5.33 14.36
C GLY A 199 23.24 -5.49 13.05
N TYR A 200 22.92 -6.75 12.77
CA TYR A 200 22.14 -7.15 11.62
C TYR A 200 21.31 -8.40 11.91
N VAL A 201 20.29 -8.61 11.09
CA VAL A 201 19.58 -9.87 10.93
C VAL A 201 19.47 -10.19 9.44
N ILE A 202 19.72 -11.44 9.09
CA ILE A 202 19.55 -11.96 7.73
C ILE A 202 18.52 -13.07 7.77
N THR A 203 17.48 -12.94 6.95
CA THR A 203 16.36 -13.86 6.94
C THR A 203 16.13 -14.48 5.57
N GLU A 204 15.38 -15.58 5.57
CA GLU A 204 14.95 -16.32 4.39
C GLU A 204 13.42 -16.34 4.36
N PRO A 205 12.78 -15.29 3.84
CA PRO A 205 11.33 -15.22 3.69
C PRO A 205 10.81 -16.31 2.75
N GLU A 206 9.58 -16.78 2.97
CA GLU A 206 9.03 -17.92 2.22
C GLU A 206 8.87 -17.61 0.72
N TYR A 207 8.49 -16.37 0.36
CA TYR A 207 8.37 -15.99 -1.04
C TYR A 207 9.72 -15.81 -1.72
N VAL A 208 10.74 -15.35 -0.99
CA VAL A 208 12.11 -15.30 -1.51
C VAL A 208 12.62 -16.71 -1.76
N LYS A 209 12.35 -17.68 -0.88
CA LYS A 209 12.72 -19.09 -1.12
C LYS A 209 12.01 -19.67 -2.34
N LYS A 210 10.73 -19.35 -2.52
CA LYS A 210 9.91 -19.83 -3.64
C LYS A 210 10.48 -19.39 -5.00
N TYR A 211 10.91 -18.14 -5.12
CA TYR A 211 11.31 -17.55 -6.40
C TYR A 211 12.82 -17.40 -6.61
N GLN A 212 13.59 -17.34 -5.52
CA GLN A 212 15.03 -17.13 -5.53
C GLN A 212 15.72 -18.02 -4.49
N ALA A 213 15.52 -19.33 -4.58
CA ALA A 213 16.09 -20.32 -3.66
C ALA A 213 17.58 -20.06 -3.33
N GLY A 214 17.91 -20.07 -2.04
CA GLY A 214 19.25 -19.74 -1.53
C GLY A 214 19.54 -18.25 -1.33
N SER A 215 18.62 -17.36 -1.74
CA SER A 215 18.71 -15.93 -1.47
C SER A 215 18.18 -15.57 -0.07
N SER A 216 18.49 -14.35 0.37
CA SER A 216 18.13 -13.85 1.70
C SER A 216 17.85 -12.35 1.66
N VAL A 217 17.17 -11.86 2.70
CA VAL A 217 16.96 -10.43 2.97
C VAL A 217 17.82 -10.03 4.18
N ALA A 218 18.61 -8.97 4.05
CA ALA A 218 19.45 -8.46 5.13
C ALA A 218 18.89 -7.14 5.65
N MET A 219 18.89 -6.99 6.98
CA MET A 219 18.45 -5.80 7.68
C MET A 219 19.51 -5.43 8.72
N TYR A 220 19.92 -4.17 8.72
CA TYR A 220 21.00 -3.63 9.53
C TYR A 220 20.47 -2.54 10.44
N PHE A 221 21.06 -2.41 11.63
CA PHE A 221 20.71 -1.35 12.54
C PHE A 221 21.91 -0.77 13.27
N TYR A 222 21.74 0.49 13.68
CA TYR A 222 22.64 1.21 14.57
C TYR A 222 21.80 1.99 15.57
N ALA A 223 21.91 1.66 16.86
CA ALA A 223 21.10 2.20 17.93
C ALA A 223 21.92 3.05 18.90
N LYS A 224 21.33 4.16 19.34
CA LYS A 224 21.85 5.02 20.42
C LYS A 224 20.84 5.12 21.54
N LEU A 225 21.29 4.85 22.76
CA LEU A 225 20.53 5.00 23.99
C LEU A 225 20.90 6.32 24.67
N ASP A 226 19.93 7.00 25.28
CA ASP A 226 20.22 8.18 26.10
C ASP A 226 20.73 7.83 27.51
N ARG A 227 20.60 6.56 27.90
CA ARG A 227 21.06 6.02 29.18
C ARG A 227 21.93 4.77 28.97
N ILE A 228 23.13 4.81 29.56
CA ILE A 228 24.06 3.66 29.61
C ILE A 228 23.46 2.57 30.53
N PRO A 229 23.36 1.31 30.08
CA PRO A 229 22.96 0.19 30.95
C PRO A 229 24.02 -0.10 32.00
N GLU A 230 23.60 -0.57 33.18
CA GLU A 230 24.51 -0.96 34.26
C GLU A 230 25.29 -2.22 33.93
N SER A 231 24.67 -3.13 33.19
CA SER A 231 25.31 -4.34 32.65
C SER A 231 24.59 -4.81 31.40
N VAL A 232 25.26 -5.66 30.63
CA VAL A 232 24.70 -6.29 29.42
C VAL A 232 24.90 -7.78 29.50
N GLU A 233 23.85 -8.50 29.13
CA GLU A 233 23.82 -9.94 29.00
C GLU A 233 23.32 -10.34 27.63
N VAL A 234 23.65 -11.55 27.21
CA VAL A 234 23.23 -12.13 25.93
C VAL A 234 22.74 -13.55 26.13
N PHE A 235 21.79 -13.97 25.31
CA PHE A 235 21.27 -15.33 25.30
C PHE A 235 20.69 -15.70 23.94
N TYR A 236 20.58 -17.00 23.69
CA TYR A 236 19.71 -17.52 22.64
C TYR A 236 18.33 -17.80 23.24
N GLN A 237 17.28 -17.71 22.43
CA GLN A 237 15.94 -18.09 22.87
C GLN A 237 15.96 -19.47 23.56
N ASP A 238 15.21 -19.60 24.66
CA ASP A 238 15.12 -20.82 25.48
C ASP A 238 16.45 -21.26 26.13
N SER A 239 17.46 -20.39 26.18
CA SER A 239 18.75 -20.62 26.84
C SER A 239 18.92 -19.75 28.09
N THR A 240 20.01 -19.94 28.83
CA THR A 240 20.36 -19.12 30.00
C THR A 240 21.07 -17.83 29.60
N LEU A 241 20.87 -16.78 30.42
CA LEU A 241 21.59 -15.52 30.29
C LEU A 241 23.07 -15.70 30.60
N LYS A 242 23.91 -14.96 29.88
CA LYS A 242 25.35 -14.91 30.08
C LYS A 242 25.82 -13.46 29.99
N ALA A 243 26.71 -13.06 30.90
CA ALA A 243 27.39 -11.77 30.78
C ALA A 243 28.14 -11.70 29.44
N GLY A 244 27.94 -10.62 28.69
CA GLY A 244 28.53 -10.44 27.37
C GLY A 244 27.90 -9.27 26.66
N ASN A 245 28.68 -8.61 25.81
CA ASN A 245 28.26 -7.46 25.02
C ASN A 245 28.16 -7.76 23.52
N GLU A 246 28.26 -9.05 23.13
CA GLU A 246 28.25 -9.52 21.74
C GLU A 246 27.62 -10.92 21.67
N ILE A 247 26.78 -11.16 20.66
CA ILE A 247 26.25 -12.49 20.33
C ILE A 247 25.98 -12.61 18.82
N LYS A 248 26.11 -13.83 18.28
CA LYS A 248 25.93 -14.15 16.85
C LYS A 248 25.05 -15.37 16.62
N GLY A 249 24.40 -15.45 15.46
CA GLY A 249 23.61 -16.60 15.03
C GLY A 249 22.13 -16.49 15.35
N ALA A 250 21.35 -17.38 14.73
CA ALA A 250 19.91 -17.50 14.97
C ALA A 250 19.59 -17.68 16.46
N GLY A 251 18.51 -17.06 16.92
CA GLY A 251 18.07 -17.02 18.30
C GLY A 251 18.68 -15.91 19.15
N ALA A 252 19.66 -15.16 18.66
CA ALA A 252 20.39 -14.14 19.41
C ALA A 252 19.51 -13.02 19.98
N ILE A 253 19.63 -12.79 21.30
CA ILE A 253 18.97 -11.72 22.04
C ILE A 253 19.99 -11.04 22.97
N MET A 254 19.95 -9.71 23.04
CA MET A 254 20.71 -8.91 24.01
C MET A 254 19.79 -8.33 25.07
N CYS A 255 20.22 -8.37 26.33
CA CYS A 255 19.50 -7.82 27.48
C CYS A 255 20.31 -6.64 28.06
N LEU A 256 19.72 -5.46 28.06
CA LEU A 256 20.29 -4.25 28.66
C LEU A 256 19.68 -4.06 30.05
N ASN A 257 20.52 -4.02 31.09
CA ASN A 257 20.06 -4.02 32.48
C ASN A 257 20.15 -2.62 33.11
N TYR A 258 19.11 -2.23 33.86
CA TYR A 258 18.98 -0.94 34.51
C TYR A 258 18.38 -1.08 35.91
N LYS A 259 18.68 -0.09 36.75
CA LYS A 259 17.89 0.24 37.94
C LYS A 259 17.13 1.52 37.68
N THR A 260 15.85 1.55 37.98
CA THR A 260 14.99 2.69 37.66
C THR A 260 14.29 3.19 38.90
N LYS A 261 14.15 4.51 38.99
CA LYS A 261 13.16 5.14 39.87
C LYS A 261 11.82 5.22 39.14
N LYS A 262 10.77 5.51 39.91
CA LYS A 262 9.45 5.74 39.34
C LYS A 262 9.52 6.83 38.27
N ASP A 263 8.97 6.52 37.10
CA ASP A 263 8.89 7.40 35.93
C ASP A 263 10.24 7.71 35.27
N ASP A 264 11.30 6.94 35.58
CA ASP A 264 12.55 6.99 34.82
C ASP A 264 12.30 6.58 33.38
N VAL A 265 12.93 7.30 32.44
CA VAL A 265 12.80 7.08 31.01
C VAL A 265 14.10 6.55 30.43
N VAL A 266 13.99 5.59 29.51
CA VAL A 266 15.06 5.22 28.58
C VAL A 266 14.57 5.43 27.16
N ASN A 267 15.28 6.26 26.39
CA ASN A 267 15.02 6.48 24.96
C ASN A 267 16.04 5.72 24.12
N VAL A 268 15.56 5.08 23.05
CA VAL A 268 16.35 4.39 22.05
C VAL A 268 16.06 4.98 20.68
N LYS A 269 17.10 5.47 19.99
CA LYS A 269 17.05 5.82 18.56
C LYS A 269 17.68 4.69 17.77
N ILE A 270 17.05 4.23 16.70
CA ILE A 270 17.49 3.06 15.92
C ILE A 270 17.49 3.43 14.45
N GLY A 271 18.66 3.70 13.87
CA GLY A 271 18.82 3.84 12.43
C GLY A 271 18.74 2.48 11.77
N LEU A 272 18.03 2.40 10.65
CA LEU A 272 17.76 1.16 9.92
C LEU A 272 18.35 1.27 8.51
N SER A 273 18.76 0.14 7.94
CA SER A 273 19.22 0.04 6.56
C SER A 273 19.03 -1.37 6.01
N TYR A 274 18.89 -1.49 4.70
CA TYR A 274 18.93 -2.78 3.99
C TYR A 274 20.31 -3.07 3.36
N THR A 275 21.29 -2.18 3.54
CA THR A 275 22.58 -2.29 2.82
C THR A 275 23.77 -2.51 3.75
N SER A 276 23.88 -1.80 4.87
CA SER A 276 24.98 -2.01 5.83
C SER A 276 24.74 -1.35 7.20
N ILE A 277 25.57 -1.72 8.19
CA ILE A 277 25.61 -1.06 9.50
C ILE A 277 26.05 0.40 9.37
N GLU A 278 27.02 0.68 8.50
CA GLU A 278 27.52 2.04 8.24
C GLU A 278 26.43 2.94 7.68
N ASN A 279 25.59 2.42 6.78
CA ASN A 279 24.46 3.16 6.24
C ASN A 279 23.34 3.32 7.28
N ALA A 280 23.08 2.31 8.11
CA ALA A 280 22.15 2.46 9.25
C ALA A 280 22.62 3.58 10.21
N LYS A 281 23.92 3.64 10.49
CA LYS A 281 24.53 4.74 11.26
C LYS A 281 24.38 6.09 10.56
N LEU A 282 24.68 6.15 9.26
CA LEU A 282 24.57 7.39 8.48
C LEU A 282 23.12 7.91 8.45
N ASN A 283 22.14 7.01 8.31
CA ASN A 283 20.72 7.34 8.39
C ASN A 283 20.38 7.96 9.75
N LEU A 284 20.82 7.34 10.87
CA LEU A 284 20.63 7.88 12.22
C LEU A 284 21.27 9.26 12.39
N GLU A 285 22.52 9.42 11.96
CA GLU A 285 23.27 10.66 12.13
C GLU A 285 22.72 11.80 11.27
N THR A 286 22.15 11.49 10.11
CA THR A 286 21.57 12.48 9.19
C THR A 286 20.19 12.92 9.64
N GLU A 287 19.32 11.98 10.05
CA GLU A 287 17.92 12.27 10.35
C GLU A 287 17.67 12.61 11.83
N ALA A 288 18.47 12.07 12.76
CA ALA A 288 18.08 11.96 14.16
C ALA A 288 19.18 12.25 15.19
N LYS A 289 20.38 12.69 14.79
CA LYS A 289 21.53 12.91 15.69
C LYS A 289 21.15 13.67 16.97
N ASP A 290 20.59 14.86 16.79
CA ASP A 290 20.22 15.77 17.89
C ASP A 290 18.71 15.82 18.15
N LEU A 291 17.92 15.02 17.42
CA LEU A 291 16.45 15.04 17.48
C LEU A 291 15.93 14.30 18.72
N THR A 292 15.11 14.92 19.55
CA THR A 292 14.44 14.24 20.67
C THR A 292 13.23 13.43 20.20
N PHE A 293 12.70 12.53 21.05
CA PHE A 293 11.47 11.79 20.76
C PHE A 293 10.30 12.71 20.40
N ASN A 294 10.10 13.79 21.18
CA ASN A 294 8.97 14.70 20.98
C ASN A 294 9.13 15.53 19.70
N GLU A 295 10.36 15.92 19.33
CA GLU A 295 10.62 16.62 18.07
C GLU A 295 10.45 15.71 16.86
N ALA A 296 10.87 14.45 16.95
CA ALA A 296 10.59 13.44 15.93
C ALA A 296 9.08 13.23 15.75
N LEU A 297 8.36 13.06 16.86
CA LEU A 297 6.90 12.95 16.85
C LEU A 297 6.22 14.15 16.21
N GLN A 298 6.64 15.37 16.56
CA GLN A 298 6.08 16.58 15.97
C GLN A 298 6.36 16.66 14.47
N SER A 299 7.60 16.41 14.05
CA SER A 299 8.00 16.38 12.63
C SER A 299 7.17 15.38 11.83
N THR A 300 6.97 14.18 12.36
CA THR A 300 6.20 13.12 11.71
C THR A 300 4.70 13.44 11.68
N THR A 301 4.17 14.02 12.75
CA THR A 301 2.78 14.54 12.79
C THR A 301 2.57 15.61 11.71
N ASP A 302 3.53 16.52 11.54
CA ASP A 302 3.47 17.58 10.53
C ASP A 302 3.52 17.00 9.11
N LYS A 303 4.38 16.00 8.85
CA LYS A 303 4.45 15.28 7.56
C LYS A 303 3.15 14.54 7.24
N TRP A 304 2.49 13.94 8.23
CA TRP A 304 1.18 13.32 8.05
C TRP A 304 0.11 14.37 7.72
N ASN A 305 0.04 15.46 8.49
CA ASN A 305 -0.89 16.55 8.20
C ASN A 305 -0.66 17.18 6.81
N GLU A 306 0.59 17.29 6.37
CA GLU A 306 0.93 17.75 5.02
C GLU A 306 0.45 16.76 3.95
N SER A 307 0.75 15.46 4.13
CA SER A 307 0.41 14.41 3.18
C SER A 307 -1.10 14.20 3.07
N LEU A 308 -1.81 14.11 4.19
CA LEU A 308 -3.27 14.02 4.24
C LEU A 308 -3.90 15.31 3.68
N GLY A 309 -3.30 16.47 3.99
CA GLY A 309 -3.76 17.78 3.55
C GLY A 309 -3.53 18.08 2.07
N ARG A 310 -3.04 17.12 1.28
CA ARG A 310 -3.08 17.19 -0.19
C ARG A 310 -4.51 17.02 -0.73
N ILE A 311 -5.40 16.39 0.04
CA ILE A 311 -6.83 16.30 -0.26
C ILE A 311 -7.63 16.73 0.97
N LEU A 312 -8.27 17.89 0.92
CA LEU A 312 -9.10 18.40 2.00
C LEU A 312 -10.57 18.14 1.71
N VAL A 313 -11.28 17.56 2.66
CA VAL A 313 -12.74 17.33 2.56
C VAL A 313 -13.51 18.11 3.62
N SER A 314 -14.69 18.59 3.26
CA SER A 314 -15.65 19.23 4.17
C SER A 314 -17.09 18.85 3.82
N GLY A 315 -18.00 18.93 4.79
CA GLY A 315 -19.29 18.26 4.71
C GLY A 315 -19.19 16.77 5.02
N GLY A 316 -20.22 16.01 4.66
CA GLY A 316 -20.32 14.58 4.96
C GLY A 316 -20.47 14.27 6.46
N THR A 317 -20.50 12.98 6.81
CA THR A 317 -20.55 12.54 8.21
C THR A 317 -19.14 12.45 8.80
N ASP A 318 -19.03 12.45 10.13
CA ASP A 318 -17.74 12.23 10.79
C ASP A 318 -17.21 10.81 10.53
N GLU A 319 -18.10 9.83 10.40
CA GLU A 319 -17.74 8.46 10.01
C GLU A 319 -17.08 8.42 8.63
N SER A 320 -17.65 9.13 7.64
CA SER A 320 -17.07 9.23 6.29
C SER A 320 -15.71 9.91 6.31
N LYS A 321 -15.48 10.94 7.15
CA LYS A 321 -14.16 11.56 7.30
C LYS A 321 -13.15 10.61 7.93
N ILE A 322 -13.56 9.84 8.94
CA ILE A 322 -12.70 8.83 9.58
C ILE A 322 -12.27 7.78 8.55
N LYS A 323 -13.23 7.20 7.82
CA LYS A 323 -12.96 6.23 6.76
C LYS A 323 -12.06 6.82 5.67
N PHE A 324 -12.33 8.05 5.24
CA PHE A 324 -11.56 8.72 4.20
C PHE A 324 -10.10 8.96 4.59
N TYR A 325 -9.84 9.61 5.72
CA TYR A 325 -8.47 9.91 6.15
C TYR A 325 -7.72 8.65 6.61
N THR A 326 -8.42 7.64 7.14
CA THR A 326 -7.81 6.34 7.45
C THR A 326 -7.45 5.56 6.18
N GLY A 327 -8.33 5.54 5.17
CA GLY A 327 -8.02 4.98 3.85
C GLY A 327 -6.85 5.69 3.17
N LEU A 328 -6.79 7.02 3.27
CA LEU A 328 -5.67 7.81 2.77
C LEU A 328 -4.38 7.52 3.55
N TYR A 329 -4.46 7.33 4.86
CA TYR A 329 -3.33 6.90 5.68
C TYR A 329 -2.76 5.56 5.20
N HIS A 330 -3.58 4.51 5.01
CA HIS A 330 -3.10 3.22 4.53
C HIS A 330 -2.54 3.26 3.10
N ALA A 331 -3.11 4.10 2.22
CA ALA A 331 -2.57 4.35 0.88
C ALA A 331 -1.16 5.00 0.85
N LEU A 332 -0.72 5.56 1.98
CA LEU A 332 0.58 6.20 2.17
C LEU A 332 1.48 5.43 3.15
N LEU A 333 0.97 4.37 3.77
CA LEU A 333 1.69 3.61 4.80
C LEU A 333 2.49 2.44 4.21
N GLY A 334 1.91 1.75 3.23
CA GLY A 334 2.54 0.60 2.55
C GLY A 334 3.69 0.99 1.62
N ARG A 335 4.39 -0.02 1.08
CA ARG A 335 5.37 0.13 -0.01
C ARG A 335 6.47 1.16 0.31
N GLY A 336 7.10 0.95 1.45
CA GLY A 336 8.00 1.90 2.08
C GLY A 336 9.42 1.89 1.50
N LEU A 337 10.16 2.88 1.93
CA LEU A 337 11.49 3.21 1.47
C LEU A 337 12.50 2.07 1.69
N ALA A 338 13.28 1.78 0.66
CA ALA A 338 14.29 0.72 0.62
C ALA A 338 15.70 1.23 0.29
N SER A 339 15.91 2.55 0.20
CA SER A 339 17.22 3.18 -0.03
C SER A 339 17.64 4.06 1.14
N ASP A 340 18.94 4.14 1.39
CA ASP A 340 19.55 4.96 2.44
C ASP A 340 19.62 6.45 2.05
N VAL A 341 19.95 7.33 3.02
CA VAL A 341 20.01 8.79 2.77
C VAL A 341 21.04 9.19 1.72
N ASN A 342 22.07 8.35 1.51
CA ASN A 342 23.10 8.55 0.50
C ASN A 342 22.76 7.89 -0.84
N GLY A 343 21.56 7.33 -1.02
CA GLY A 343 21.15 6.65 -2.25
C GLY A 343 21.62 5.21 -2.41
N ALA A 344 22.31 4.62 -1.42
CA ALA A 344 22.60 3.20 -1.43
C ALA A 344 21.29 2.39 -1.38
N TYR A 345 21.21 1.29 -2.12
CA TYR A 345 20.04 0.41 -2.14
C TYR A 345 20.46 -1.06 -2.29
N PRO A 346 19.69 -2.02 -1.74
CA PRO A 346 19.97 -3.45 -1.93
C PRO A 346 19.64 -3.85 -3.38
N LYS A 347 20.58 -4.46 -4.08
CA LYS A 347 20.36 -5.02 -5.42
C LYS A 347 19.72 -6.41 -5.32
N ASN A 348 19.07 -6.84 -6.40
CA ASN A 348 18.44 -8.16 -6.46
C ASN A 348 19.42 -9.33 -6.22
N ASP A 349 20.71 -9.19 -6.52
CA ASP A 349 21.73 -10.22 -6.28
C ASP A 349 22.25 -10.22 -4.82
N GLY A 350 21.91 -9.21 -4.02
CA GLY A 350 22.38 -9.02 -2.64
C GLY A 350 23.60 -8.11 -2.52
N THR A 351 24.13 -7.59 -3.62
CA THR A 351 25.12 -6.50 -3.59
C THR A 351 24.44 -5.15 -3.33
N VAL A 352 25.23 -4.09 -3.19
CA VAL A 352 24.72 -2.74 -2.95
C VAL A 352 24.86 -1.91 -4.23
N GLY A 353 23.76 -1.30 -4.64
CA GLY A 353 23.69 -0.35 -5.75
C GLY A 353 23.69 1.09 -5.25
N GLN A 354 23.77 2.04 -6.17
CA GLN A 354 23.86 3.46 -5.86
C GLN A 354 22.94 4.27 -6.78
N ILE A 355 21.94 4.93 -6.20
CA ILE A 355 21.12 5.92 -6.90
C ILE A 355 21.97 7.19 -7.12
N PRO A 356 21.96 7.79 -8.32
CA PRO A 356 22.66 9.05 -8.57
C PRO A 356 22.22 10.15 -7.61
N LEU A 357 23.19 10.95 -7.15
CA LEU A 357 22.92 12.11 -6.32
C LEU A 357 22.69 13.36 -7.17
N GLY A 358 21.71 14.16 -6.78
CA GLY A 358 21.47 15.49 -7.32
C GLY A 358 22.46 16.52 -6.78
N LYS A 359 22.27 17.78 -7.17
CA LYS A 359 23.16 18.91 -6.81
C LYS A 359 23.27 19.13 -5.29
N GLU A 360 22.26 18.74 -4.53
CA GLU A 360 22.22 18.86 -3.06
C GLU A 360 22.85 17.65 -2.33
N GLY A 361 23.44 16.70 -3.05
CA GLY A 361 23.99 15.48 -2.45
C GLY A 361 22.93 14.48 -1.95
N LYS A 362 21.67 14.66 -2.34
CA LYS A 362 20.54 13.75 -2.07
C LYS A 362 20.25 12.90 -3.31
N PRO A 363 19.77 11.65 -3.16
CA PRO A 363 19.40 10.84 -4.31
C PRO A 363 18.29 11.51 -5.12
N ILE A 364 18.38 11.44 -6.45
CA ILE A 364 17.43 12.11 -7.36
C ILE A 364 16.00 11.51 -7.30
N TYR A 365 15.89 10.29 -6.81
CA TYR A 365 14.65 9.60 -6.44
C TYR A 365 14.97 8.58 -5.34
N ASN A 366 13.95 7.91 -4.80
CA ASN A 366 14.12 6.84 -3.81
C ASN A 366 13.80 5.46 -4.41
N HIS A 367 14.33 4.41 -3.78
CA HIS A 367 13.95 3.02 -4.01
C HIS A 367 12.90 2.57 -2.97
N TYR A 368 11.93 1.73 -3.35
CA TYR A 368 10.81 1.29 -2.50
C TYR A 368 10.57 -0.23 -2.59
N ASN A 369 10.10 -0.83 -1.49
CA ASN A 369 9.56 -2.20 -1.46
C ASN A 369 8.11 -2.23 -1.94
N THR A 370 7.60 -3.40 -2.32
CA THR A 370 6.20 -3.58 -2.72
C THR A 370 5.78 -5.06 -2.70
N ASP A 371 4.53 -5.37 -2.34
CA ASP A 371 3.97 -6.72 -2.36
C ASP A 371 3.63 -7.23 -3.77
N ALA A 372 2.80 -6.49 -4.50
CA ALA A 372 2.42 -6.65 -5.89
C ALA A 372 1.65 -5.41 -6.33
N VAL A 373 1.60 -5.09 -7.63
CA VAL A 373 0.73 -4.01 -8.14
C VAL A 373 -0.58 -4.55 -8.73
N TRP A 374 -0.88 -5.82 -8.50
CA TRP A 374 -2.14 -6.44 -8.92
C TRP A 374 -3.32 -5.69 -8.30
N GLY A 375 -4.20 -5.13 -9.15
CA GLY A 375 -5.32 -4.26 -8.76
C GLY A 375 -4.96 -2.79 -8.47
N ALA A 376 -3.70 -2.49 -8.12
CA ALA A 376 -3.26 -1.16 -7.71
C ALA A 376 -3.47 -0.07 -8.79
N TYR A 377 -3.57 -0.47 -10.06
CA TYR A 377 -3.79 0.43 -11.20
C TYR A 377 -5.15 1.15 -11.19
N TRP A 378 -6.14 0.63 -10.45
CA TRP A 378 -7.46 1.26 -10.32
C TRP A 378 -7.59 2.24 -9.15
N ASN A 379 -6.75 2.07 -8.13
CA ASN A 379 -6.86 2.80 -6.88
C ASN A 379 -5.57 3.60 -6.59
N LEU A 380 -4.51 2.93 -6.14
CA LEU A 380 -3.25 3.53 -5.69
C LEU A 380 -2.58 4.35 -6.76
N THR A 381 -2.36 3.83 -7.97
CA THR A 381 -1.67 4.61 -9.02
C THR A 381 -2.50 5.82 -9.47
N SER A 382 -3.83 5.70 -9.46
CA SER A 382 -4.74 6.80 -9.76
C SER A 382 -4.69 7.88 -8.68
N LEU A 383 -4.72 7.49 -7.41
CA LEU A 383 -4.58 8.39 -6.26
C LEU A 383 -3.19 9.05 -6.21
N TRP A 384 -2.12 8.28 -6.42
CA TRP A 384 -0.77 8.81 -6.42
C TRP A 384 -0.52 9.71 -7.63
N ALA A 385 -1.04 9.38 -8.82
CA ALA A 385 -0.93 10.30 -9.96
C ALA A 385 -1.62 11.64 -9.70
N LEU A 386 -2.75 11.61 -8.99
CA LEU A 386 -3.56 12.77 -8.66
C LEU A 386 -2.92 13.64 -7.57
N ALA A 387 -2.42 13.04 -6.50
CA ALA A 387 -2.02 13.75 -5.28
C ALA A 387 -0.58 13.48 -4.81
N TYR A 388 0.08 12.40 -5.23
CA TYR A 388 1.42 12.00 -4.78
C TYR A 388 2.37 11.58 -5.93
N PRO A 389 2.47 12.35 -7.03
CA PRO A 389 3.17 11.90 -8.23
C PRO A 389 4.67 11.74 -8.00
N GLU A 390 5.26 12.41 -7.00
CA GLU A 390 6.66 12.26 -6.65
C GLU A 390 6.98 10.85 -6.14
N TYR A 391 6.08 10.30 -5.31
CA TYR A 391 6.21 8.92 -4.83
C TYR A 391 6.01 7.93 -5.99
N TYR A 392 4.99 8.14 -6.82
CA TYR A 392 4.74 7.30 -7.98
C TYR A 392 5.96 7.26 -8.93
N ASN A 393 6.59 8.41 -9.17
CA ASN A 393 7.83 8.49 -9.95
C ASN A 393 8.99 7.67 -9.31
N GLY A 394 9.10 7.70 -7.98
CA GLY A 394 10.07 6.88 -7.26
C GLY A 394 9.78 5.38 -7.36
N LEU A 395 8.52 4.97 -7.32
CA LEU A 395 8.11 3.57 -7.52
C LEU A 395 8.44 3.08 -8.95
N VAL A 396 8.22 3.92 -9.97
CA VAL A 396 8.64 3.64 -11.35
C VAL A 396 10.14 3.44 -11.42
N ASN A 397 10.93 4.37 -10.88
CA ASN A 397 12.39 4.26 -10.89
C ASN A 397 12.90 3.04 -10.09
N SER A 398 12.19 2.63 -9.03
CA SER A 398 12.50 1.41 -8.28
C SER A 398 12.45 0.17 -9.15
N GLN A 399 11.40 0.04 -9.98
CA GLN A 399 11.26 -1.06 -10.94
C GLN A 399 12.33 -1.01 -12.04
N LEU A 400 12.77 0.19 -12.45
CA LEU A 400 13.88 0.34 -13.40
C LEU A 400 15.23 -0.07 -12.81
N LEU A 401 15.48 0.17 -11.51
CA LEU A 401 16.68 -0.34 -10.84
C LEU A 401 16.69 -1.87 -10.85
N VAL A 402 15.57 -2.48 -10.43
CA VAL A 402 15.40 -3.94 -10.44
C VAL A 402 15.58 -4.51 -11.85
N TYR A 403 14.98 -3.87 -12.86
CA TYR A 403 15.15 -4.26 -14.26
C TYR A 403 16.60 -4.18 -14.73
N LYS A 404 17.32 -3.11 -14.40
CA LYS A 404 18.74 -2.94 -14.77
C LYS A 404 19.64 -3.97 -14.07
N ASP A 405 19.30 -4.34 -12.85
CA ASP A 405 20.11 -5.26 -12.04
C ASP A 405 19.83 -6.74 -12.34
N ALA A 406 18.56 -7.11 -12.58
CA ALA A 406 18.12 -8.50 -12.71
C ALA A 406 17.52 -8.84 -14.09
N GLY A 407 17.42 -7.86 -14.99
CA GLY A 407 16.95 -8.02 -16.37
C GLY A 407 15.43 -8.13 -16.53
N TRP A 408 14.65 -8.06 -15.46
CA TRP A 408 13.18 -8.22 -15.46
C TRP A 408 12.52 -7.30 -14.43
N LEU A 409 11.24 -6.96 -14.64
CA LEU A 409 10.43 -6.27 -13.65
C LEU A 409 10.03 -7.24 -12.53
N GLY A 410 9.89 -6.73 -11.30
CA GLY A 410 9.44 -7.53 -10.16
C GLY A 410 7.97 -7.26 -9.85
N ASP A 411 7.14 -8.30 -9.84
CA ASP A 411 5.73 -8.20 -9.41
C ASP A 411 5.66 -7.64 -7.99
N GLY A 412 6.28 -8.37 -7.06
CA GLY A 412 6.63 -7.93 -5.71
C GLY A 412 8.13 -7.87 -5.51
N ILE A 413 8.59 -6.92 -4.68
CA ILE A 413 9.98 -6.80 -4.26
C ILE A 413 10.14 -6.57 -2.75
N ALA A 414 10.99 -7.39 -2.14
CA ALA A 414 11.45 -7.28 -0.75
C ALA A 414 12.98 -7.12 -0.74
N ALA A 415 13.46 -5.90 -0.47
CA ALA A 415 14.86 -5.52 -0.63
C ALA A 415 15.41 -5.94 -2.01
N SER A 416 14.68 -5.58 -3.07
CA SER A 416 14.90 -5.98 -4.48
C SER A 416 14.77 -7.48 -4.80
N ARG A 417 14.56 -8.38 -3.82
CA ARG A 417 14.27 -9.80 -4.10
C ARG A 417 12.84 -9.96 -4.59
N TYR A 418 12.63 -10.76 -5.62
CA TYR A 418 11.31 -11.12 -6.14
C TYR A 418 10.52 -11.92 -5.12
N VAL A 419 9.31 -11.45 -4.88
CA VAL A 419 8.35 -12.04 -3.95
C VAL A 419 6.96 -12.07 -4.59
N SER A 420 6.87 -12.49 -5.85
CA SER A 420 5.62 -12.46 -6.63
C SER A 420 4.42 -13.10 -5.91
N GLY A 421 3.37 -12.34 -5.63
CA GLY A 421 2.14 -12.85 -5.02
C GLY A 421 1.29 -13.67 -5.98
N VAL A 422 0.85 -13.00 -7.04
CA VAL A 422 -0.15 -13.48 -8.00
C VAL A 422 0.52 -14.06 -9.24
N GLY A 423 1.65 -13.48 -9.68
CA GLY A 423 2.46 -13.99 -10.80
C GLY A 423 2.03 -13.51 -12.19
N THR A 424 1.07 -12.58 -12.24
CA THR A 424 0.66 -11.90 -13.49
C THR A 424 1.47 -10.65 -13.81
N ASN A 425 2.30 -10.16 -12.86
CA ASN A 425 3.20 -9.02 -13.01
C ASN A 425 2.66 -7.87 -13.86
N MET A 426 1.80 -7.07 -13.24
CA MET A 426 1.05 -5.98 -13.89
C MET A 426 1.80 -4.64 -13.84
N VAL A 427 3.12 -4.64 -13.56
CA VAL A 427 3.95 -3.44 -13.42
C VAL A 427 4.01 -2.61 -14.69
N SER A 428 3.88 -3.22 -15.87
CA SER A 428 3.83 -2.52 -17.15
C SER A 428 2.68 -1.50 -17.23
N ILE A 429 1.52 -1.78 -16.60
CA ILE A 429 0.40 -0.83 -16.49
C ILE A 429 0.79 0.36 -15.62
N THR A 430 1.46 0.10 -14.50
CA THR A 430 1.98 1.12 -13.60
C THR A 430 2.99 2.04 -14.31
N LEU A 431 3.85 1.51 -15.19
CA LEU A 431 4.79 2.32 -15.96
C LEU A 431 4.08 3.18 -17.04
N ALA A 432 3.20 2.56 -17.83
CA ALA A 432 2.43 3.26 -18.86
C ALA A 432 1.51 4.34 -18.25
N GLY A 433 0.85 4.02 -17.14
CA GLY A 433 -0.03 4.93 -16.40
C GLY A 433 0.68 6.16 -15.86
N ALA A 434 1.94 6.03 -15.41
CA ALA A 434 2.76 7.17 -15.02
C ALA A 434 3.03 8.08 -16.23
N TYR A 435 3.49 7.50 -17.33
CA TYR A 435 3.78 8.22 -18.57
C TYR A 435 2.56 8.98 -19.12
N ASN A 436 1.40 8.32 -19.17
CA ASN A 436 0.14 8.89 -19.64
C ASN A 436 -0.43 9.93 -18.66
N SER A 437 -0.04 9.88 -17.38
CA SER A 437 -0.39 10.88 -16.38
C SER A 437 0.58 12.06 -16.32
N GLY A 438 1.54 12.16 -17.25
CA GLY A 438 2.53 13.24 -17.29
C GLY A 438 3.70 13.07 -16.32
N ILE A 439 3.77 11.95 -15.60
CA ILE A 439 4.88 11.63 -14.70
C ILE A 439 5.93 10.92 -15.54
N ARG A 440 7.00 11.63 -15.90
CA ARG A 440 7.98 11.19 -16.91
C ARG A 440 9.43 11.42 -16.50
N ASP A 441 9.68 11.67 -15.21
CA ASP A 441 11.03 11.90 -14.68
C ASP A 441 11.74 10.56 -14.39
N PHE A 442 11.92 9.80 -15.46
CA PHE A 442 12.61 8.51 -15.51
C PHE A 442 13.13 8.26 -16.93
N ASP A 443 13.93 7.21 -17.08
CA ASP A 443 14.43 6.76 -18.37
C ASP A 443 13.29 6.10 -19.18
N VAL A 444 12.57 6.92 -19.95
CA VAL A 444 11.37 6.52 -20.70
C VAL A 444 11.64 5.36 -21.65
N GLU A 445 12.76 5.39 -22.37
CA GLU A 445 13.09 4.34 -23.33
C GLU A 445 13.35 3.01 -22.60
N THR A 446 14.19 3.02 -21.57
CA THR A 446 14.44 1.81 -20.78
C THR A 446 13.15 1.28 -20.13
N ALA A 447 12.29 2.17 -19.64
CA ALA A 447 11.02 1.79 -19.04
C ALA A 447 10.05 1.16 -20.04
N TYR A 448 9.95 1.73 -21.24
CA TYR A 448 9.16 1.15 -22.34
C TYR A 448 9.71 -0.23 -22.75
N GLN A 449 11.02 -0.37 -22.93
CA GLN A 449 11.63 -1.66 -23.27
C GLN A 449 11.42 -2.71 -22.17
N ALA A 450 11.50 -2.32 -20.90
CA ALA A 450 11.20 -3.21 -19.78
C ALA A 450 9.73 -3.67 -19.78
N ALA A 451 8.80 -2.73 -20.03
CA ALA A 451 7.38 -3.04 -20.16
C ALA A 451 7.11 -3.97 -21.35
N LEU A 452 7.66 -3.67 -22.53
CA LEU A 452 7.52 -4.49 -23.73
C LEU A 452 8.06 -5.91 -23.51
N LYS A 453 9.23 -6.03 -22.88
CA LYS A 453 9.80 -7.33 -22.52
C LYS A 453 8.92 -8.10 -21.53
N ASN A 454 8.26 -7.43 -20.59
CA ASN A 454 7.32 -8.08 -19.67
C ASN A 454 6.10 -8.65 -20.40
N GLU A 455 5.62 -7.99 -21.46
CA GLU A 455 4.45 -8.43 -22.22
C GLU A 455 4.77 -9.50 -23.28
N LEU A 456 5.98 -9.48 -23.86
CA LEU A 456 6.34 -10.31 -25.01
C LEU A 456 7.44 -11.34 -24.75
N GLY A 457 8.21 -11.20 -23.66
CA GLY A 457 9.39 -12.02 -23.38
C GLY A 457 9.15 -13.07 -22.30
N TRP A 458 9.73 -14.26 -22.49
CA TRP A 458 9.77 -15.34 -21.48
C TRP A 458 11.13 -16.06 -21.37
N GLU A 459 12.04 -15.81 -22.32
CA GLU A 459 13.31 -16.54 -22.39
C GLU A 459 14.33 -16.06 -21.36
N GLY A 460 15.03 -16.99 -20.72
CA GLY A 460 16.09 -16.68 -19.75
C GLY A 460 15.58 -15.93 -18.52
N ARG A 461 14.31 -16.11 -18.15
CA ARG A 461 13.69 -15.45 -17.01
C ARG A 461 13.95 -16.19 -15.70
N ILE A 462 14.26 -15.44 -14.66
CA ILE A 462 14.35 -15.94 -13.29
C ILE A 462 12.93 -16.27 -12.81
N GLU A 463 12.77 -17.36 -12.06
CA GLU A 463 11.49 -17.73 -11.48
C GLU A 463 10.94 -16.59 -10.60
N GLY A 464 9.64 -16.29 -10.70
CA GLY A 464 9.01 -15.15 -9.98
C GLY A 464 9.27 -13.76 -10.54
N ALA A 465 10.13 -13.62 -11.55
CA ALA A 465 10.23 -12.40 -12.35
C ALA A 465 9.24 -12.46 -13.52
N GLY A 466 8.77 -11.31 -14.00
CA GLY A 466 7.84 -11.22 -15.13
C GLY A 466 6.57 -12.08 -14.97
N LYS A 467 5.98 -12.48 -16.11
CA LYS A 467 4.67 -13.16 -16.20
C LYS A 467 4.74 -14.67 -16.41
N MET A 468 4.31 -15.48 -15.44
CA MET A 468 4.61 -16.93 -15.40
C MET A 468 4.35 -17.69 -16.73
N ASP A 469 3.22 -17.46 -17.39
CA ASP A 469 2.71 -18.16 -18.59
C ASP A 469 2.52 -17.24 -19.81
N VAL A 470 3.36 -16.20 -19.93
CA VAL A 470 3.30 -15.26 -21.06
C VAL A 470 3.64 -15.92 -22.40
N LYS A 471 4.43 -16.99 -22.42
CA LYS A 471 4.74 -17.72 -23.66
C LYS A 471 3.46 -18.21 -24.35
N GLN A 472 2.59 -18.88 -23.60
CA GLN A 472 1.34 -19.43 -24.12
C GLN A 472 0.44 -18.30 -24.62
N PHE A 473 0.36 -17.21 -23.85
CA PHE A 473 -0.38 -16.01 -24.25
C PHE A 473 0.13 -15.41 -25.56
N VAL A 474 1.44 -15.22 -25.72
CA VAL A 474 2.02 -14.61 -26.93
C VAL A 474 1.87 -15.54 -28.16
N GLU A 475 2.11 -16.84 -28.00
CA GLU A 475 2.05 -17.80 -29.11
C GLU A 475 0.62 -18.09 -29.56
N ARG A 476 -0.35 -18.17 -28.63
CA ARG A 476 -1.73 -18.60 -28.91
C ARG A 476 -2.74 -17.46 -28.87
N GLY A 477 -2.35 -16.32 -28.31
CA GLY A 477 -3.22 -15.17 -28.00
C GLY A 477 -4.18 -15.39 -26.83
N TYR A 478 -3.99 -16.46 -26.05
CA TYR A 478 -4.65 -16.74 -24.76
C TYR A 478 -3.88 -17.85 -24.04
N VAL A 479 -4.05 -17.96 -22.73
CA VAL A 479 -3.51 -19.07 -21.93
C VAL A 479 -4.54 -20.20 -21.88
N PRO A 480 -4.21 -21.45 -22.28
CA PRO A 480 -5.11 -22.58 -22.10
C PRO A 480 -5.23 -23.04 -20.64
N TYR A 481 -6.37 -23.62 -20.28
CA TYR A 481 -6.59 -24.28 -19.00
C TYR A 481 -5.88 -25.63 -18.95
N GLU A 482 -4.98 -25.78 -17.99
CA GLU A 482 -4.23 -27.00 -17.71
C GLU A 482 -3.98 -27.09 -16.21
N ASN A 483 -4.37 -28.18 -15.56
CA ASN A 483 -4.40 -28.29 -14.10
C ASN A 483 -3.57 -29.46 -13.54
N SER A 484 -2.72 -30.08 -14.37
CA SER A 484 -1.74 -31.08 -13.91
C SER A 484 -0.77 -30.54 -12.87
N VAL A 485 -0.52 -29.23 -12.84
CA VAL A 485 0.21 -28.55 -11.76
C VAL A 485 -0.80 -27.79 -10.89
N HIS A 486 -0.98 -28.25 -9.65
CA HIS A 486 -1.90 -27.62 -8.71
C HIS A 486 -1.46 -26.18 -8.41
N TYR A 487 -2.33 -25.20 -8.70
CA TYR A 487 -2.04 -23.76 -8.55
C TYR A 487 -0.73 -23.33 -9.22
N GLY A 488 -0.45 -23.89 -10.40
CA GLY A 488 0.77 -23.58 -11.12
C GLY A 488 0.60 -23.52 -12.64
N THR A 489 1.73 -23.23 -13.27
CA THR A 489 1.88 -23.13 -14.72
C THR A 489 2.49 -24.42 -15.27
N HIS A 490 1.98 -24.88 -16.41
CA HIS A 490 2.48 -25.99 -17.21
C HIS A 490 2.91 -25.46 -18.59
N PRO A 491 3.83 -26.12 -19.33
CA PRO A 491 4.17 -25.71 -20.70
C PRO A 491 2.97 -25.53 -21.65
N ASP A 492 1.87 -26.24 -21.40
CA ASP A 492 0.66 -26.17 -22.23
C ASP A 492 -0.42 -25.21 -21.71
N GLY A 493 -0.28 -24.64 -20.51
CA GLY A 493 -1.33 -23.79 -19.93
C GLY A 493 -1.16 -23.50 -18.44
N SER A 494 -2.24 -23.07 -17.81
CA SER A 494 -2.27 -22.71 -16.38
C SER A 494 -3.61 -23.07 -15.75
N THR A 495 -3.60 -23.31 -14.44
CA THR A 495 -4.82 -23.49 -13.65
C THR A 495 -5.64 -22.18 -13.60
N PHE A 496 -5.00 -21.02 -13.78
CA PHE A 496 -5.62 -19.68 -13.74
C PHE A 496 -5.75 -19.03 -15.13
N SER A 497 -5.92 -19.87 -16.14
CA SER A 497 -5.87 -19.51 -17.57
C SER A 497 -6.71 -18.31 -18.00
N VAL A 498 -7.95 -18.19 -17.52
CA VAL A 498 -8.85 -17.09 -17.87
C VAL A 498 -8.39 -15.80 -17.20
N SER A 499 -8.16 -15.81 -15.89
CA SER A 499 -7.65 -14.64 -15.15
C SER A 499 -6.38 -14.08 -15.78
N HIS A 500 -5.37 -14.93 -15.99
CA HIS A 500 -4.11 -14.54 -16.61
C HIS A 500 -4.32 -13.98 -18.02
N THR A 501 -5.17 -14.61 -18.85
CA THR A 501 -5.45 -14.11 -20.20
C THR A 501 -6.06 -12.71 -20.16
N LEU A 502 -7.06 -12.47 -19.32
CA LEU A 502 -7.75 -11.17 -19.27
C LEU A 502 -6.83 -10.07 -18.72
N GLU A 503 -6.04 -10.38 -17.69
CA GLU A 503 -5.04 -9.48 -17.14
C GLU A 503 -3.94 -9.14 -18.14
N TYR A 504 -3.43 -10.14 -18.87
CA TYR A 504 -2.42 -9.91 -19.90
C TYR A 504 -2.96 -9.15 -21.10
N CYS A 505 -4.25 -9.32 -21.45
CA CYS A 505 -4.89 -8.49 -22.45
C CYS A 505 -4.89 -7.01 -22.04
N PHE A 506 -5.14 -6.72 -20.77
CA PHE A 506 -5.18 -5.36 -20.26
C PHE A 506 -3.79 -4.72 -20.21
N SER A 507 -2.78 -5.43 -19.70
CA SER A 507 -1.41 -4.91 -19.68
C SER A 507 -0.81 -4.75 -21.08
N ALA A 508 -1.11 -5.67 -22.01
CA ALA A 508 -0.73 -5.53 -23.41
C ALA A 508 -1.34 -4.27 -24.03
N TYR A 509 -2.62 -3.98 -23.73
CA TYR A 509 -3.24 -2.71 -24.15
C TYR A 509 -2.50 -1.50 -23.58
N ALA A 510 -2.15 -1.49 -22.29
CA ALA A 510 -1.44 -0.37 -21.67
C ALA A 510 -0.10 -0.08 -22.37
N VAL A 511 0.69 -1.13 -22.66
CA VAL A 511 1.96 -0.98 -23.40
C VAL A 511 1.71 -0.62 -24.86
N ALA A 512 0.63 -1.09 -25.49
CA ALA A 512 0.26 -0.67 -26.83
C ALA A 512 -0.01 0.85 -26.90
N GLN A 513 -0.79 1.39 -25.97
CA GLN A 513 -1.06 2.83 -25.92
C GLN A 513 0.23 3.64 -25.72
N TRP A 514 1.16 3.11 -24.93
CA TRP A 514 2.48 3.72 -24.77
C TRP A 514 3.32 3.64 -26.05
N ALA A 515 3.33 2.49 -26.73
CA ALA A 515 3.97 2.30 -28.03
C ALA A 515 3.46 3.31 -29.07
N LYS A 516 2.14 3.53 -29.11
CA LYS A 516 1.50 4.54 -29.95
C LYS A 516 2.04 5.94 -29.65
N ALA A 517 2.08 6.33 -28.37
CA ALA A 517 2.58 7.64 -27.95
C ALA A 517 4.06 7.88 -28.30
N LEU A 518 4.87 6.81 -28.39
CA LEU A 518 6.27 6.84 -28.79
C LEU A 518 6.51 6.64 -30.30
N GLY A 519 5.47 6.29 -31.06
CA GLY A 519 5.56 6.02 -32.51
C GLY A 519 6.02 4.60 -32.89
N HIS A 520 6.06 3.66 -31.95
CA HIS A 520 6.40 2.25 -32.19
C HIS A 520 5.21 1.48 -32.79
N THR A 521 4.97 1.67 -34.09
CA THR A 521 3.76 1.17 -34.77
C THR A 521 3.65 -0.35 -34.81
N ASP A 522 4.76 -1.07 -35.01
CA ASP A 522 4.75 -2.54 -35.07
C ASP A 522 4.42 -3.15 -33.70
N ASP A 523 5.03 -2.64 -32.63
CA ASP A 523 4.72 -3.03 -31.25
C ASP A 523 3.27 -2.73 -30.91
N TYR A 524 2.78 -1.52 -31.25
CA TYR A 524 1.37 -1.15 -31.08
C TYR A 524 0.43 -2.16 -31.74
N ASN A 525 0.65 -2.48 -33.01
CA ASN A 525 -0.20 -3.41 -33.75
C ASN A 525 -0.19 -4.81 -33.12
N ARG A 526 1.00 -5.30 -32.73
CA ARG A 526 1.14 -6.63 -32.10
C ARG A 526 0.47 -6.69 -30.74
N LEU A 527 0.68 -5.70 -29.89
CA LEU A 527 0.10 -5.65 -28.54
C LEU A 527 -1.42 -5.45 -28.58
N MET A 528 -1.94 -4.66 -29.53
CA MET A 528 -3.39 -4.54 -29.76
C MET A 528 -4.03 -5.82 -30.30
N GLU A 529 -3.28 -6.68 -31.00
CA GLU A 529 -3.74 -8.02 -31.36
C GLU A 529 -3.92 -8.89 -30.11
N LEU A 530 -2.91 -8.89 -29.24
CA LEU A 530 -2.92 -9.64 -27.98
C LEU A 530 -3.98 -9.14 -27.00
N SER A 531 -4.26 -7.82 -26.96
CA SER A 531 -5.29 -7.24 -26.07
C SER A 531 -6.72 -7.70 -26.37
N ARG A 532 -6.94 -8.33 -27.54
CA ARG A 532 -8.21 -8.96 -27.94
C ARG A 532 -8.27 -10.46 -27.59
N GLY A 533 -7.26 -11.00 -26.92
CA GLY A 533 -7.18 -12.42 -26.56
C GLY A 533 -8.36 -12.94 -25.75
N TRP A 534 -8.95 -12.10 -24.90
CA TRP A 534 -10.15 -12.42 -24.11
C TRP A 534 -11.34 -12.84 -24.97
N GLU A 535 -11.47 -12.34 -26.20
CA GLU A 535 -12.57 -12.72 -27.11
C GLU A 535 -12.52 -14.20 -27.47
N LYS A 536 -11.32 -14.81 -27.46
CA LYS A 536 -11.16 -16.26 -27.68
C LYS A 536 -11.76 -17.09 -26.55
N LEU A 537 -11.80 -16.55 -25.33
CA LEU A 537 -12.36 -17.22 -24.15
C LEU A 537 -13.83 -16.88 -23.92
N PHE A 538 -14.42 -15.97 -24.71
CA PHE A 538 -15.82 -15.61 -24.57
C PHE A 538 -16.73 -16.68 -25.21
N ASP A 539 -17.58 -17.31 -24.41
CA ASP A 539 -18.61 -18.26 -24.85
C ASP A 539 -19.88 -17.48 -25.19
N ASP A 540 -20.15 -17.23 -26.47
CA ASP A 540 -21.31 -16.43 -26.93
C ASP A 540 -22.66 -17.03 -26.48
N SER A 541 -22.73 -18.34 -26.20
CA SER A 541 -23.97 -18.99 -25.73
C SER A 541 -24.29 -18.64 -24.28
N LEU A 542 -23.26 -18.52 -23.44
CA LEU A 542 -23.37 -18.14 -22.03
C LEU A 542 -23.24 -16.62 -21.82
N LYS A 543 -22.63 -15.95 -22.78
CA LYS A 543 -22.14 -14.56 -22.69
C LYS A 543 -21.23 -14.37 -21.47
N LEU A 544 -20.35 -15.34 -21.23
CA LEU A 544 -19.39 -15.36 -20.13
C LEU A 544 -18.03 -15.79 -20.68
N VAL A 545 -16.95 -15.40 -20.01
CA VAL A 545 -15.66 -16.02 -20.26
C VAL A 545 -15.64 -17.44 -19.69
N ARG A 546 -15.07 -18.38 -20.45
CA ARG A 546 -15.00 -19.79 -20.10
C ARG A 546 -13.63 -20.35 -20.46
N PRO A 547 -12.99 -21.14 -19.58
CA PRO A 547 -11.68 -21.70 -19.87
C PRO A 547 -11.70 -22.62 -21.09
N ARG A 548 -10.61 -22.60 -21.88
CA ARG A 548 -10.39 -23.54 -22.99
C ARG A 548 -9.18 -24.41 -22.71
N VAL A 549 -9.32 -25.72 -22.91
CA VAL A 549 -8.21 -26.69 -22.79
C VAL A 549 -7.23 -26.57 -23.98
N PRO A 550 -6.04 -27.20 -23.95
CA PRO A 550 -5.01 -26.99 -24.98
C PRO A 550 -5.41 -27.33 -26.42
N ASN A 551 -6.43 -28.19 -26.62
CA ASN A 551 -6.99 -28.52 -27.94
C ASN A 551 -7.95 -27.42 -28.48
N GLY A 552 -8.24 -26.39 -27.68
CA GLY A 552 -9.10 -25.26 -28.01
C GLY A 552 -10.57 -25.44 -27.66
N GLU A 553 -11.01 -26.60 -27.15
CA GLU A 553 -12.39 -26.79 -26.69
C GLU A 553 -12.62 -26.10 -25.34
N PHE A 554 -13.84 -25.63 -25.09
CA PHE A 554 -14.22 -25.16 -23.76
C PHE A 554 -14.25 -26.32 -22.76
N ILE A 555 -13.87 -26.05 -21.50
CA ILE A 555 -13.93 -27.06 -20.43
C ILE A 555 -15.35 -27.61 -20.25
N ASP A 556 -15.48 -28.89 -19.93
CA ASP A 556 -16.76 -29.54 -19.63
C ASP A 556 -17.29 -29.16 -18.22
N ASN A 557 -18.55 -29.52 -17.91
CA ASN A 557 -19.14 -29.36 -16.57
C ASN A 557 -18.89 -27.97 -15.93
N PHE A 558 -19.05 -26.91 -16.71
CA PHE A 558 -18.67 -25.56 -16.30
C PHE A 558 -19.70 -24.97 -15.33
N ASN A 559 -19.23 -24.59 -14.14
CA ASN A 559 -19.98 -23.79 -13.18
C ASN A 559 -19.43 -22.35 -13.17
N PRO A 560 -20.22 -21.33 -13.59
CA PRO A 560 -19.77 -19.94 -13.61
C PRO A 560 -19.32 -19.33 -12.27
N LEU A 561 -19.74 -19.91 -11.16
CA LEU A 561 -19.38 -19.48 -9.80
C LEU A 561 -18.24 -20.30 -9.18
N GLU A 562 -17.75 -21.33 -9.88
CA GLU A 562 -16.61 -22.14 -9.42
C GLU A 562 -15.33 -21.30 -9.48
N SER A 563 -14.73 -21.06 -8.31
CA SER A 563 -13.41 -20.45 -8.21
C SER A 563 -12.32 -21.46 -8.55
N TRP A 564 -11.11 -20.98 -8.83
CA TRP A 564 -9.89 -21.80 -8.97
C TRP A 564 -9.82 -22.71 -10.21
N ARG A 565 -10.90 -22.81 -11.00
CA ARG A 565 -10.94 -23.55 -12.26
C ARG A 565 -10.87 -22.60 -13.45
N GLY A 566 -9.66 -22.18 -13.79
CA GLY A 566 -9.39 -21.15 -14.80
C GLY A 566 -9.37 -19.74 -14.24
N PHE A 567 -9.75 -19.55 -12.97
CA PHE A 567 -9.86 -18.25 -12.32
C PHE A 567 -9.02 -18.20 -11.05
N GLN A 568 -8.19 -17.17 -10.88
CA GLN A 568 -7.46 -16.91 -9.66
C GLN A 568 -8.31 -16.04 -8.74
N GLU A 569 -8.59 -16.53 -7.52
CA GLU A 569 -9.30 -15.78 -6.46
C GLU A 569 -10.69 -15.22 -6.83
N GLY A 570 -11.30 -15.74 -7.89
CA GLY A 570 -12.60 -15.29 -8.37
C GLY A 570 -13.24 -16.31 -9.29
N ASN A 571 -14.25 -15.89 -10.02
CA ASN A 571 -15.04 -16.78 -10.87
C ASN A 571 -15.42 -16.12 -12.21
N ALA A 572 -16.13 -16.84 -13.07
CA ALA A 572 -16.49 -16.36 -14.40
C ALA A 572 -17.42 -15.14 -14.38
N VAL A 573 -18.31 -15.05 -13.40
CA VAL A 573 -19.24 -13.92 -13.26
C VAL A 573 -18.47 -12.63 -12.95
N GLN A 574 -17.47 -12.70 -12.08
CA GLN A 574 -16.59 -11.56 -11.77
C GLN A 574 -15.68 -11.22 -12.96
N TYR A 575 -14.92 -12.21 -13.47
CA TYR A 575 -13.91 -11.97 -14.50
C TYR A 575 -14.48 -11.64 -15.88
N THR A 576 -15.72 -11.97 -16.20
CA THR A 576 -16.34 -11.54 -17.47
C THR A 576 -16.32 -10.02 -17.63
N PHE A 577 -16.34 -9.27 -16.52
CA PHE A 577 -16.27 -7.82 -16.53
C PHE A 577 -14.84 -7.25 -16.63
N PHE A 578 -13.81 -8.09 -16.57
CA PHE A 578 -12.39 -7.68 -16.66
C PHE A 578 -11.98 -7.46 -18.13
N VAL A 579 -12.61 -6.47 -18.78
CA VAL A 579 -12.20 -5.97 -20.10
C VAL A 579 -12.01 -4.44 -20.04
N PRO A 580 -11.23 -3.92 -19.08
CA PRO A 580 -11.04 -2.47 -18.89
C PRO A 580 -10.44 -1.78 -20.11
N GLN A 581 -9.63 -2.49 -20.92
CA GLN A 581 -9.06 -1.96 -22.16
C GLN A 581 -10.13 -1.58 -23.19
N HIS A 582 -11.26 -2.29 -23.21
CA HIS A 582 -12.33 -2.10 -24.20
C HIS A 582 -13.73 -2.41 -23.62
N PRO A 583 -14.23 -1.60 -22.66
CA PRO A 583 -15.51 -1.89 -22.01
C PRO A 583 -16.67 -1.92 -23.01
N TYR A 584 -16.64 -1.07 -24.03
CA TYR A 584 -17.65 -1.04 -25.11
C TYR A 584 -17.78 -2.34 -25.87
N ARG A 585 -16.66 -3.01 -26.13
CA ARG A 585 -16.65 -4.26 -26.88
C ARG A 585 -17.29 -5.39 -26.08
N LEU A 586 -17.05 -5.43 -24.77
CA LEU A 586 -17.75 -6.33 -23.87
C LEU A 586 -19.25 -6.04 -23.85
N ILE A 587 -19.64 -4.76 -23.72
CA ILE A 587 -21.04 -4.31 -23.71
C ILE A 587 -21.74 -4.70 -25.02
N GLU A 588 -21.07 -4.57 -26.16
CA GLU A 588 -21.57 -4.99 -27.47
C GLU A 588 -21.79 -6.52 -27.52
N LYS A 589 -20.80 -7.31 -27.09
CA LYS A 589 -20.89 -8.78 -27.10
C LYS A 589 -21.97 -9.33 -26.17
N VAL A 590 -22.15 -8.74 -24.98
CA VAL A 590 -23.18 -9.16 -24.03
C VAL A 590 -24.57 -8.62 -24.44
N GLY A 591 -24.60 -7.41 -24.97
CA GLY A 591 -25.80 -6.61 -25.22
C GLY A 591 -26.05 -5.62 -24.08
N LYS A 592 -26.28 -4.34 -24.42
CA LYS A 592 -26.40 -3.22 -23.46
C LYS A 592 -27.46 -3.44 -22.38
N GLU A 593 -28.61 -3.99 -22.72
CA GLU A 593 -29.67 -4.28 -21.74
C GLU A 593 -29.26 -5.41 -20.80
N GLU A 594 -28.77 -6.51 -21.36
CA GLU A 594 -28.32 -7.68 -20.61
C GLU A 594 -27.17 -7.35 -19.66
N VAL A 595 -26.17 -6.58 -20.10
CA VAL A 595 -25.03 -6.18 -19.25
C VAL A 595 -25.51 -5.35 -18.06
N ASN A 596 -26.47 -4.45 -18.27
CA ASN A 596 -27.03 -3.61 -17.22
C ASN A 596 -27.84 -4.43 -16.21
N ASN A 597 -28.64 -5.39 -16.70
CA ASN A 597 -29.41 -6.29 -15.84
C ASN A 597 -28.49 -7.18 -15.00
N ARG A 598 -27.41 -7.72 -15.61
CA ARG A 598 -26.41 -8.52 -14.89
C ARG A 598 -25.69 -7.70 -13.83
N LEU A 599 -25.15 -6.53 -14.18
CA LEU A 599 -24.47 -5.65 -13.24
C LEU A 599 -25.36 -5.30 -12.04
N ASP A 600 -26.61 -4.86 -12.25
CA ASP A 600 -27.49 -4.49 -11.13
C ASP A 600 -27.87 -5.70 -10.27
N SER A 601 -28.01 -6.88 -10.89
CA SER A 601 -28.33 -8.12 -10.18
C SER A 601 -27.18 -8.63 -9.31
N ILE A 602 -25.93 -8.59 -9.80
CA ILE A 602 -24.78 -9.06 -9.00
C ILE A 602 -24.60 -8.22 -7.73
N PHE A 603 -24.81 -6.90 -7.81
CA PHE A 603 -24.73 -6.03 -6.64
C PHE A 603 -25.90 -6.22 -5.69
N THR A 604 -27.10 -6.43 -6.23
CA THR A 604 -28.28 -6.74 -5.41
C THR A 604 -28.09 -8.04 -4.62
N GLU A 605 -27.51 -9.06 -5.25
CA GLU A 605 -27.20 -10.32 -4.57
C GLU A 605 -26.07 -10.13 -3.55
N ALA A 606 -24.95 -9.55 -3.96
CA ALA A 606 -23.78 -9.39 -3.10
C ALA A 606 -24.02 -8.49 -1.89
N ARG A 607 -24.93 -7.50 -1.98
CA ARG A 607 -25.32 -6.67 -0.82
C ARG A 607 -25.85 -7.51 0.35
N LYS A 608 -26.48 -8.67 0.10
CA LYS A 608 -26.96 -9.59 1.17
C LYS A 608 -25.82 -10.11 2.04
N SER A 609 -24.61 -10.18 1.50
CA SER A 609 -23.37 -10.55 2.18
C SER A 609 -22.43 -9.36 2.35
N ILE A 610 -22.98 -8.14 2.37
CA ILE A 610 -22.24 -6.88 2.57
C ILE A 610 -21.14 -6.73 1.50
N PHE A 611 -21.47 -7.04 0.25
CA PHE A 611 -20.56 -6.98 -0.90
C PHE A 611 -19.30 -7.85 -0.80
N GLY A 612 -19.27 -8.83 0.11
CA GLY A 612 -18.17 -9.78 0.27
C GLY A 612 -18.68 -11.15 0.71
N GLY A 613 -17.96 -11.81 1.61
CA GLY A 613 -18.32 -13.13 2.15
C GLY A 613 -19.27 -13.13 3.36
N GLY A 614 -19.94 -12.02 3.66
CA GLY A 614 -20.74 -11.85 4.88
C GLY A 614 -19.89 -11.40 6.07
N LYS A 615 -20.36 -11.66 7.30
CA LYS A 615 -19.67 -11.26 8.54
C LYS A 615 -18.72 -12.34 9.08
N ILE A 616 -18.05 -13.06 8.18
CA ILE A 616 -17.13 -14.14 8.55
C ILE A 616 -15.73 -13.52 8.66
N THR A 617 -15.10 -13.65 9.83
CA THR A 617 -13.69 -13.30 10.06
C THR A 617 -12.80 -14.53 9.92
N TYR A 618 -11.49 -14.33 9.79
CA TYR A 618 -10.50 -15.42 9.65
C TYR A 618 -10.72 -16.34 8.44
N ALA A 619 -11.21 -15.79 7.33
CA ALA A 619 -11.51 -16.56 6.13
C ALA A 619 -11.30 -15.72 4.88
N PHE A 620 -10.70 -16.32 3.85
CA PHE A 620 -10.72 -15.75 2.50
C PHE A 620 -12.12 -15.94 1.88
N ALA A 621 -13.00 -14.96 2.12
CA ALA A 621 -14.43 -15.11 1.90
C ALA A 621 -14.92 -14.35 0.65
N GLY A 622 -15.93 -14.89 -0.05
CA GLY A 622 -16.59 -14.21 -1.18
C GLY A 622 -16.11 -14.60 -2.58
N VAL A 623 -15.16 -15.53 -2.74
CA VAL A 623 -14.67 -15.97 -4.06
C VAL A 623 -15.73 -16.63 -4.95
N GLU A 624 -16.74 -17.26 -4.35
CA GLU A 624 -17.90 -17.83 -5.06
C GLU A 624 -19.08 -16.84 -5.17
N SER A 625 -18.95 -15.63 -4.63
CA SER A 625 -19.95 -14.58 -4.75
C SER A 625 -19.99 -14.05 -6.20
N PRO A 626 -21.15 -13.62 -6.72
CA PRO A 626 -21.20 -12.92 -8.00
C PRO A 626 -20.44 -11.57 -8.01
N TYR A 627 -20.18 -10.99 -6.83
CA TYR A 627 -19.34 -9.80 -6.64
C TYR A 627 -18.64 -9.85 -5.27
N ASN A 628 -17.34 -9.56 -5.23
CA ASN A 628 -16.57 -9.47 -4.00
C ASN A 628 -15.74 -8.18 -3.97
N HIS A 629 -16.18 -7.18 -3.20
CA HIS A 629 -15.48 -5.90 -3.08
C HIS A 629 -14.11 -6.02 -2.41
N GLY A 630 -13.91 -7.01 -1.55
CA GLY A 630 -12.62 -7.25 -0.91
C GLY A 630 -11.56 -7.86 -1.82
N ASN A 631 -11.89 -8.13 -3.11
CA ASN A 631 -10.93 -8.66 -4.07
C ASN A 631 -10.79 -7.77 -5.31
N GLN A 632 -9.55 -7.61 -5.78
CA GLN A 632 -9.10 -6.66 -6.78
C GLN A 632 -9.85 -6.78 -8.12
N PRO A 633 -10.09 -7.97 -8.71
CA PRO A 633 -10.73 -8.11 -10.02
C PRO A 633 -12.15 -7.54 -10.08
N SER A 634 -12.76 -7.25 -8.93
CA SER A 634 -14.12 -6.70 -8.83
C SER A 634 -14.16 -5.18 -8.67
N LEU A 635 -13.04 -4.51 -8.36
CA LEU A 635 -13.04 -3.11 -7.90
C LEU A 635 -13.53 -2.11 -8.96
N HIS A 636 -13.38 -2.40 -10.26
CA HIS A 636 -13.85 -1.54 -11.35
C HIS A 636 -15.30 -1.78 -11.76
N ILE A 637 -15.88 -2.93 -11.41
CA ILE A 637 -17.20 -3.37 -11.91
C ILE A 637 -18.33 -2.35 -11.64
N PRO A 638 -18.42 -1.69 -10.46
CA PRO A 638 -19.47 -0.70 -10.19
C PRO A 638 -19.42 0.51 -11.15
N TRP A 639 -18.28 0.76 -11.76
CA TRP A 639 -18.04 1.90 -12.65
C TRP A 639 -18.37 1.61 -14.12
N LEU A 640 -18.64 0.34 -14.47
CA LEU A 640 -19.00 -0.06 -15.83
C LEU A 640 -20.35 0.50 -16.29
N PHE A 641 -21.24 0.91 -15.37
CA PHE A 641 -22.50 1.56 -15.77
C PHE A 641 -22.29 2.91 -16.47
N ASN A 642 -21.18 3.59 -16.22
CA ASN A 642 -20.80 4.81 -16.94
C ASN A 642 -20.52 4.54 -18.43
N PHE A 643 -20.11 3.31 -18.77
CA PHE A 643 -19.86 2.89 -20.16
C PHE A 643 -21.12 2.32 -20.83
N SER A 644 -22.07 1.79 -20.05
CA SER A 644 -23.31 1.20 -20.55
C SER A 644 -24.53 2.13 -20.50
N GLY A 645 -24.32 3.43 -20.24
CA GLY A 645 -25.36 4.47 -20.30
C GLY A 645 -26.33 4.48 -19.11
N LYS A 646 -25.92 3.97 -17.94
CA LYS A 646 -26.70 4.03 -16.68
C LYS A 646 -25.87 4.60 -15.51
N PRO A 647 -25.25 5.79 -15.63
CA PRO A 647 -24.35 6.34 -14.60
C PRO A 647 -24.99 6.48 -13.22
N TYR A 648 -26.31 6.67 -13.15
CA TYR A 648 -27.06 6.68 -11.88
C TYR A 648 -26.93 5.37 -11.08
N LEU A 649 -26.68 4.22 -11.72
CA LEU A 649 -26.40 2.96 -11.04
C LEU A 649 -24.96 2.89 -10.51
N THR A 650 -23.97 3.45 -11.21
CA THR A 650 -22.62 3.64 -10.63
C THR A 650 -22.71 4.47 -9.35
N GLN A 651 -23.43 5.59 -9.40
CA GLN A 651 -23.65 6.49 -8.25
C GLN A 651 -24.28 5.76 -7.05
N LYS A 652 -25.36 4.98 -7.29
CA LYS A 652 -26.02 4.17 -6.26
C LYS A 652 -25.07 3.13 -5.64
N TRP A 653 -24.43 2.29 -6.45
CA TRP A 653 -23.68 1.14 -5.94
C TRP A 653 -22.38 1.55 -5.27
N THR A 654 -21.67 2.53 -5.81
CA THR A 654 -20.45 3.06 -5.16
C THR A 654 -20.73 3.67 -3.79
N ARG A 655 -21.83 4.42 -3.64
CA ARG A 655 -22.26 4.95 -2.32
C ARG A 655 -22.60 3.83 -1.35
N LEU A 656 -23.42 2.87 -1.77
CA LEU A 656 -23.79 1.74 -0.91
C LEU A 656 -22.59 0.89 -0.49
N ILE A 657 -21.62 0.68 -1.38
CA ILE A 657 -20.38 -0.02 -1.05
C ILE A 657 -19.60 0.78 0.01
N CYS A 658 -19.40 2.09 -0.18
CA CYS A 658 -18.74 2.93 0.82
C CYS A 658 -19.46 2.95 2.18
N ASP A 659 -20.78 2.91 2.17
CA ASP A 659 -21.60 2.98 3.38
C ASP A 659 -21.64 1.63 4.13
N GLU A 660 -21.67 0.51 3.42
CA GLU A 660 -21.94 -0.81 4.00
C GLU A 660 -20.73 -1.72 4.11
N PHE A 661 -19.82 -1.74 3.13
CA PHE A 661 -18.64 -2.64 3.15
C PHE A 661 -17.54 -2.15 4.09
N TYR A 662 -17.36 -0.82 4.18
CA TYR A 662 -16.31 -0.22 4.99
C TYR A 662 -16.82 0.09 6.40
N GLY A 663 -16.05 -0.28 7.41
CA GLY A 663 -16.36 -0.08 8.83
C GLY A 663 -15.48 0.95 9.53
N THR A 664 -15.67 1.08 10.84
CA THR A 664 -14.88 1.98 11.71
C THR A 664 -14.29 1.27 12.94
N ASN A 665 -14.23 -0.06 12.91
CA ASN A 665 -13.65 -0.89 13.96
C ASN A 665 -12.65 -1.91 13.38
N GLY A 666 -11.97 -2.65 14.25
CA GLY A 666 -10.96 -3.64 13.87
C GLY A 666 -11.49 -4.75 12.96
N GLU A 667 -12.72 -5.23 13.18
CA GLU A 667 -13.30 -6.38 12.46
C GLU A 667 -13.88 -6.03 11.08
N HIS A 668 -14.48 -4.84 10.94
CA HIS A 668 -15.25 -4.45 9.75
C HIS A 668 -14.51 -3.45 8.85
N GLY A 669 -13.36 -2.91 9.28
CA GLY A 669 -12.71 -1.76 8.66
C GLY A 669 -12.69 -1.78 7.13
N TYR A 670 -12.16 -2.84 6.54
CA TYR A 670 -12.06 -3.07 5.09
C TYR A 670 -12.92 -4.26 4.64
N GLY A 671 -14.11 -4.39 5.23
CA GLY A 671 -14.92 -5.60 5.12
C GLY A 671 -14.48 -6.66 6.13
N TYR A 672 -15.34 -7.66 6.33
CA TYR A 672 -15.05 -8.76 7.26
C TYR A 672 -14.17 -9.82 6.61
N GLY A 673 -13.03 -10.10 7.24
CA GLY A 673 -12.10 -11.16 6.81
C GLY A 673 -11.46 -10.89 5.43
N GLN A 674 -11.34 -9.64 5.02
CA GLN A 674 -10.69 -9.25 3.77
C GLN A 674 -9.33 -8.62 4.07
N ASP A 675 -8.37 -8.81 3.16
CA ASP A 675 -7.09 -8.12 3.21
C ASP A 675 -7.26 -6.68 2.69
N GLU A 676 -6.54 -5.73 3.28
CA GLU A 676 -6.54 -4.33 2.81
C GLU A 676 -5.58 -4.10 1.62
N ASP A 677 -4.64 -5.02 1.43
CA ASP A 677 -3.68 -5.12 0.32
C ASP A 677 -2.79 -3.89 0.11
N GLN A 678 -2.14 -3.45 1.20
CA GLN A 678 -1.14 -2.37 1.21
C GLN A 678 -1.65 -1.04 0.61
N GLY A 679 -2.82 -0.61 1.05
CA GLY A 679 -3.42 0.66 0.66
C GLY A 679 -4.49 0.55 -0.42
N GLN A 680 -4.74 -0.63 -0.99
CA GLN A 680 -5.61 -0.76 -2.18
C GLN A 680 -7.08 -0.47 -1.87
N LEU A 681 -7.65 -1.14 -0.86
CA LEU A 681 -9.04 -0.89 -0.48
C LEU A 681 -9.20 0.51 0.12
N GLY A 682 -8.21 0.99 0.90
CA GLY A 682 -8.16 2.38 1.36
C GLY A 682 -8.19 3.40 0.22
N ALA A 683 -7.35 3.23 -0.79
CA ALA A 683 -7.29 4.11 -1.94
C ALA A 683 -8.56 4.02 -2.80
N TRP A 684 -9.19 2.85 -2.92
CA TRP A 684 -10.47 2.71 -3.61
C TRP A 684 -11.55 3.55 -2.92
N TYR A 685 -11.67 3.43 -1.59
CA TYR A 685 -12.61 4.25 -0.81
C TYR A 685 -12.36 5.74 -1.03
N VAL A 686 -11.10 6.18 -0.94
CA VAL A 686 -10.73 7.60 -1.15
C VAL A 686 -11.18 8.09 -2.53
N MET A 687 -10.88 7.34 -3.59
CA MET A 687 -11.26 7.69 -4.96
C MET A 687 -12.79 7.74 -5.12
N ALA A 688 -13.50 6.69 -4.68
CA ALA A 688 -14.95 6.61 -4.74
C ALA A 688 -15.64 7.72 -3.92
N ALA A 689 -15.12 8.05 -2.73
CA ALA A 689 -15.63 9.11 -1.87
C ALA A 689 -15.43 10.51 -2.45
N MET A 690 -14.40 10.72 -3.26
CA MET A 690 -14.25 11.93 -4.08
C MET A 690 -15.21 11.96 -5.28
N GLY A 691 -15.84 10.82 -5.61
CA GLY A 691 -16.67 10.65 -6.78
C GLY A 691 -15.86 10.50 -8.08
N LEU A 692 -14.62 10.01 -8.01
CA LEU A 692 -13.74 9.83 -9.16
C LEU A 692 -13.23 8.39 -9.26
N PHE A 693 -13.09 7.87 -10.49
CA PHE A 693 -12.44 6.59 -10.74
C PHE A 693 -11.92 6.52 -12.18
N ASP A 694 -11.00 5.61 -12.46
CA ASP A 694 -10.56 5.32 -13.83
C ASP A 694 -10.57 3.81 -14.09
N VAL A 695 -11.61 3.31 -14.75
CA VAL A 695 -11.75 1.90 -15.17
C VAL A 695 -10.58 1.46 -16.03
N GLN A 696 -9.96 2.35 -16.79
CA GLN A 696 -8.81 2.03 -17.64
C GLN A 696 -7.48 2.17 -16.87
N GLY A 697 -7.47 2.57 -15.61
CA GLY A 697 -6.27 2.58 -14.76
C GLY A 697 -5.08 3.36 -15.31
N GLY A 698 -5.32 4.47 -16.03
CA GLY A 698 -4.29 5.30 -16.67
C GLY A 698 -3.68 4.71 -17.94
N SER A 699 -4.12 3.55 -18.40
CA SER A 699 -3.53 2.85 -19.55
C SER A 699 -3.82 3.51 -20.90
N CYS A 700 -4.95 4.21 -21.03
CA CYS A 700 -5.27 4.99 -22.23
C CYS A 700 -4.23 6.12 -22.45
N GLU A 701 -3.84 6.39 -23.71
CA GLU A 701 -2.92 7.48 -24.08
C GLU A 701 -3.38 8.85 -23.54
N ARG A 702 -4.71 9.08 -23.49
CA ARG A 702 -5.34 10.25 -22.88
C ARG A 702 -6.34 9.83 -21.79
N PRO A 703 -5.88 9.57 -20.55
CA PRO A 703 -6.72 9.02 -19.49
C PRO A 703 -7.92 9.89 -19.12
N THR A 704 -8.98 9.25 -18.63
CA THR A 704 -10.18 9.91 -18.12
C THR A 704 -10.37 9.63 -16.63
N PHE A 705 -11.09 10.52 -15.95
CA PHE A 705 -11.76 10.19 -14.70
C PHE A 705 -13.25 10.10 -14.97
N GLN A 706 -13.86 8.98 -14.60
CA GLN A 706 -15.30 8.82 -14.56
C GLN A 706 -15.85 9.38 -13.25
N ILE A 707 -17.03 9.99 -13.33
CA ILE A 707 -17.72 10.66 -12.23
C ILE A 707 -18.72 9.69 -11.59
N GLY A 708 -18.59 9.51 -10.28
CA GLY A 708 -19.48 8.74 -9.44
C GLY A 708 -20.36 9.64 -8.58
N SER A 709 -20.47 9.32 -7.29
CA SER A 709 -21.24 10.10 -6.32
C SER A 709 -20.35 10.47 -5.12
N PRO A 710 -19.93 11.73 -4.98
CA PRO A 710 -19.09 12.15 -3.86
C PRO A 710 -19.81 12.08 -2.51
N LEU A 711 -19.06 11.75 -1.47
CA LEU A 711 -19.54 11.68 -0.08
C LEU A 711 -19.50 13.04 0.65
N PHE A 712 -18.77 14.01 0.11
CA PHE A 712 -18.47 15.29 0.77
C PHE A 712 -19.09 16.48 0.03
N ASP A 713 -19.31 17.58 0.75
CA ASP A 713 -19.87 18.81 0.20
C ASP A 713 -18.83 19.54 -0.66
N LYS A 714 -17.57 19.49 -0.22
CA LYS A 714 -16.44 20.06 -0.94
C LYS A 714 -15.19 19.22 -0.74
N ILE A 715 -14.48 18.96 -1.84
CA ILE A 715 -13.19 18.27 -1.90
C ILE A 715 -12.20 19.21 -2.60
N GLU A 716 -11.07 19.50 -1.99
CA GLU A 716 -9.99 20.32 -2.55
C GLU A 716 -8.74 19.48 -2.71
N ILE A 717 -8.31 19.26 -3.95
CA ILE A 717 -7.14 18.47 -4.31
C ILE A 717 -6.01 19.42 -4.68
N LYS A 718 -4.90 19.36 -3.94
CA LYS A 718 -3.67 20.08 -4.27
C LYS A 718 -2.94 19.33 -5.38
N LEU A 719 -2.74 20.02 -6.50
CA LEU A 719 -2.08 19.45 -7.67
C LEU A 719 -0.58 19.72 -7.63
N SER A 720 0.22 18.75 -8.06
CA SER A 720 1.68 18.86 -8.11
C SER A 720 2.14 19.49 -9.43
N PRO A 721 3.13 20.39 -9.41
CA PRO A 721 3.75 20.90 -10.63
C PRO A 721 4.49 19.83 -11.44
N MET A 722 4.69 18.61 -10.91
CA MET A 722 5.30 17.49 -11.63
C MET A 722 4.50 17.10 -12.87
N ASN A 723 3.17 17.13 -12.78
CA ASN A 723 2.28 16.71 -13.86
C ASN A 723 1.06 17.62 -14.08
N ALA A 724 0.94 18.71 -13.32
CA ALA A 724 -0.16 19.66 -13.43
C ALA A 724 0.30 21.10 -13.67
N THR A 725 -0.56 21.88 -14.33
CA THR A 725 -0.38 23.33 -14.54
C THR A 725 -1.23 24.16 -13.57
N GLY A 726 -2.35 23.59 -13.10
CA GLY A 726 -3.15 24.15 -12.02
C GLY A 726 -2.53 23.87 -10.66
N LYS A 727 -2.92 24.67 -9.65
CA LYS A 727 -2.50 24.47 -8.25
C LYS A 727 -3.49 23.65 -7.44
N THR A 728 -4.78 23.75 -7.78
CA THR A 728 -5.87 23.12 -7.03
C THR A 728 -7.01 22.78 -7.98
N PHE A 729 -7.59 21.60 -7.79
CA PHE A 729 -8.87 21.22 -8.38
C PHE A 729 -9.90 21.02 -7.26
N VAL A 730 -11.09 21.57 -7.44
CA VAL A 730 -12.15 21.54 -6.43
C VAL A 730 -13.37 20.80 -6.97
N ILE A 731 -13.90 19.86 -6.20
CA ILE A 731 -15.22 19.27 -6.42
C ILE A 731 -16.16 19.87 -5.39
N GLU A 732 -17.20 20.56 -5.84
CA GLU A 732 -18.25 21.13 -4.98
C GLU A 732 -19.58 20.46 -5.29
N THR A 733 -20.37 20.20 -4.25
CA THR A 733 -21.72 19.67 -4.41
C THR A 733 -22.77 20.63 -3.86
N THR A 734 -23.99 20.51 -4.35
CA THR A 734 -25.15 21.21 -3.81
C THR A 734 -26.27 20.19 -3.60
N GLY A 735 -26.90 20.21 -2.42
CA GLY A 735 -27.95 19.23 -2.07
C GLY A 735 -27.40 17.84 -1.73
N ASN A 736 -26.11 17.72 -1.42
CA ASN A 736 -25.54 16.46 -0.98
C ASN A 736 -26.01 16.14 0.44
N THR A 737 -26.57 14.95 0.60
CA THR A 737 -27.05 14.42 1.87
C THR A 737 -26.73 12.92 1.89
N PRO A 738 -26.83 12.25 3.05
CA PRO A 738 -26.64 10.80 3.12
C PRO A 738 -27.51 10.02 2.13
N ASP A 739 -28.70 10.51 1.78
CA ASP A 739 -29.64 9.85 0.87
C ASP A 739 -29.62 10.41 -0.58
N ALA A 740 -28.85 11.48 -0.85
CA ALA A 740 -28.77 12.12 -2.15
C ALA A 740 -27.61 11.54 -2.99
N TYR A 741 -27.82 10.34 -3.53
CA TYR A 741 -26.79 9.63 -4.31
C TYR A 741 -26.59 10.20 -5.71
N TYR A 742 -27.61 10.85 -6.29
CA TYR A 742 -27.68 10.98 -7.74
C TYR A 742 -27.29 12.37 -8.24
N VAL A 743 -26.36 12.42 -9.21
CA VAL A 743 -26.01 13.67 -9.90
C VAL A 743 -27.15 14.07 -10.83
N GLN A 744 -27.69 15.26 -10.61
CA GLN A 744 -28.78 15.86 -11.39
C GLN A 744 -28.23 16.69 -12.55
N SER A 745 -27.12 17.39 -12.33
CA SER A 745 -26.42 18.19 -13.33
C SER A 745 -24.99 18.48 -12.89
N ALA A 746 -24.11 18.79 -13.84
CA ALA A 746 -22.73 19.12 -13.57
C ALA A 746 -22.25 20.34 -14.38
N THR A 747 -21.32 21.09 -13.81
CA THR A 747 -20.55 22.11 -14.55
C THR A 747 -19.06 21.97 -14.28
N LEU A 748 -18.23 22.11 -15.32
CA LEU A 748 -16.79 22.20 -15.20
C LEU A 748 -16.36 23.63 -15.54
N ASN A 749 -15.77 24.34 -14.58
CA ASN A 749 -15.34 25.74 -14.74
C ASN A 749 -16.46 26.66 -15.25
N GLY A 750 -17.68 26.45 -14.76
CA GLY A 750 -18.89 27.21 -15.10
C GLY A 750 -19.55 26.82 -16.43
N LYS A 751 -19.00 25.87 -17.18
CA LYS A 751 -19.59 25.35 -18.42
C LYS A 751 -20.37 24.06 -18.12
N PRO A 752 -21.54 23.82 -18.74
CA PRO A 752 -22.26 22.56 -18.62
C PRO A 752 -21.37 21.37 -18.96
N LEU A 753 -21.44 20.32 -18.13
CA LEU A 753 -20.79 19.04 -18.35
C LEU A 753 -21.89 17.98 -18.49
N GLU A 754 -22.17 17.55 -19.72
CA GLU A 754 -23.27 16.64 -20.02
C GLU A 754 -22.87 15.16 -19.94
N GLN A 755 -21.57 14.88 -20.01
CA GLN A 755 -20.99 13.55 -19.81
C GLN A 755 -20.67 13.26 -18.34
N CYS A 756 -20.65 11.98 -17.96
CA CYS A 756 -20.29 11.51 -16.62
C CYS A 756 -18.78 11.26 -16.44
N TRP A 757 -17.93 12.01 -17.14
CA TRP A 757 -16.48 11.85 -17.08
C TRP A 757 -15.77 13.12 -17.58
N LEU A 758 -14.47 13.22 -17.31
CA LEU A 758 -13.61 14.28 -17.83
C LEU A 758 -12.23 13.72 -18.16
N TYR A 759 -11.49 14.39 -19.04
CA TYR A 759 -10.09 14.04 -19.26
C TYR A 759 -9.25 14.46 -18.06
N ARG A 760 -8.27 13.63 -17.71
CA ARG A 760 -7.35 13.89 -16.59
C ARG A 760 -6.53 15.15 -16.82
N ASP A 761 -6.16 15.43 -18.07
CA ASP A 761 -5.44 16.66 -18.46
C ASP A 761 -6.25 17.94 -18.23
N GLU A 762 -7.58 17.88 -18.26
CA GLU A 762 -8.46 19.01 -17.91
C GLU A 762 -8.50 19.24 -16.40
N LEU A 763 -8.53 18.16 -15.60
CA LEU A 763 -8.40 18.24 -14.15
C LEU A 763 -7.07 18.87 -13.74
N TYR A 764 -5.97 18.48 -14.40
CA TYR A 764 -4.62 18.99 -14.13
C TYR A 764 -4.39 20.46 -14.51
N LYS A 765 -5.34 21.11 -15.19
CA LYS A 765 -5.36 22.58 -15.35
C LYS A 765 -5.89 23.29 -14.10
N GLY A 766 -6.41 22.53 -13.13
CA GLY A 766 -7.11 23.04 -11.96
C GLY A 766 -8.52 23.55 -12.29
N GLY A 767 -9.15 24.16 -11.29
CA GLY A 767 -10.49 24.73 -11.43
C GLY A 767 -11.53 24.02 -10.57
N THR A 768 -12.79 24.01 -11.02
CA THR A 768 -13.91 23.55 -10.21
C THR A 768 -14.90 22.70 -11.01
N LEU A 769 -15.16 21.49 -10.52
CA LEU A 769 -16.31 20.65 -10.89
C LEU A 769 -17.44 20.89 -9.88
N LYS A 770 -18.59 21.36 -10.33
CA LYS A 770 -19.79 21.52 -9.48
C LYS A 770 -20.82 20.46 -9.84
N LEU A 771 -21.35 19.76 -8.85
CA LEU A 771 -22.34 18.71 -8.99
C LEU A 771 -23.61 19.06 -8.20
N THR A 772 -24.76 19.08 -8.86
CA THR A 772 -26.05 19.19 -8.17
C THR A 772 -26.51 17.78 -7.82
N MET A 773 -26.72 17.48 -6.55
CA MET A 773 -27.12 16.16 -6.07
C MET A 773 -28.64 16.08 -5.84
N GLY A 774 -29.18 14.87 -5.86
CA GLY A 774 -30.60 14.60 -5.64
C GLY A 774 -30.85 13.18 -5.14
N ASN A 775 -32.04 12.97 -4.58
CA ASN A 775 -32.49 11.70 -3.99
C ASN A 775 -33.17 10.75 -4.98
N GLN A 776 -33.40 11.19 -6.21
CA GLN A 776 -33.97 10.38 -7.30
C GLN A 776 -32.98 10.34 -8.48
N PRO A 777 -32.90 9.22 -9.21
CA PRO A 777 -32.00 9.10 -10.35
C PRO A 777 -32.39 10.09 -11.45
N ASN A 778 -31.40 10.80 -11.99
CA ASN A 778 -31.55 11.48 -13.28
C ASN A 778 -31.11 10.53 -14.39
N GLU A 779 -32.06 9.86 -15.03
CA GLU A 779 -31.81 8.91 -16.13
C GLU A 779 -31.40 9.58 -17.45
N LYS A 780 -31.27 10.91 -17.48
CA LYS A 780 -30.92 11.67 -18.69
C LYS A 780 -29.50 12.25 -18.67
N TRP A 781 -28.91 12.47 -17.50
CA TRP A 781 -27.57 13.07 -17.41
C TRP A 781 -26.48 12.01 -17.58
N GLY A 782 -25.45 12.31 -18.37
CA GLY A 782 -24.28 11.43 -18.52
C GLY A 782 -24.51 10.16 -19.35
N VAL A 783 -25.59 10.06 -20.12
CA VAL A 783 -25.99 8.81 -20.83
C VAL A 783 -25.57 8.73 -22.30
N GLU A 784 -25.34 9.86 -22.97
CA GLU A 784 -25.13 9.90 -24.42
C GLU A 784 -23.66 9.65 -24.82
N ASN A 785 -22.72 10.23 -24.10
CA ASN A 785 -21.29 10.22 -24.43
C ASN A 785 -20.51 9.44 -23.38
N PRO A 786 -20.31 8.13 -23.56
CA PRO A 786 -19.61 7.33 -22.57
C PRO A 786 -18.08 7.60 -22.62
N PRO A 787 -17.32 7.22 -21.57
CA PRO A 787 -15.89 7.52 -21.47
C PRO A 787 -15.04 6.81 -22.53
N HIS A 788 -14.41 7.51 -23.46
CA HIS A 788 -13.62 6.89 -24.53
C HIS A 788 -12.16 7.32 -24.48
N CYS A 789 -11.28 6.41 -24.89
CA CYS A 789 -9.90 6.75 -25.21
C CYS A 789 -9.87 7.42 -26.59
N SER A 790 -9.03 8.44 -26.78
CA SER A 790 -8.87 9.05 -28.11
C SER A 790 -8.29 8.03 -29.09
N GLU A 791 -9.03 7.71 -30.15
CA GLU A 791 -8.59 6.81 -31.23
C GLU A 791 -7.36 7.32 -31.97
#